data_AF-V9E5X6-F1
#
_entry.id   AF-V9E5X6-F1
#
_cell.length_a   1.000
_cell.length_b   1.000
_cell.length_c   1.000
_cell.angle_alpha   90.00
_cell.angle_beta   90.00
_cell.angle_gamma   90.00
#
_symmetry.space_group_name_H-M   'P 1'
#
loop_
_entity.id
_entity.type
_entity.pdbx_description
1 polymer ?
#
loop_
_entity_poly.entity_id
_entity_poly.type
_entity_poly.pdbx_seq_one_letter_code
_entity_poly.pdbx_strand_id
1 'polypeptide(L)'
;MVMGDVTVSSSEGSDEYVDGSIYRVKLHNFLTYSDAEFYPGPRLNLILGPNGTGKSSIVCALCVGLAGSTKLLGRADKVGQFVRHEKESGYTEIELFFERGNKVIRRNIFRDNKSTWQVNGKDSTLKNVAGIMEVAHIQIDNLCQFLPQDKVGEFSRMNAVQLLKATENAITDSDLAAKHEEIIELQHSMSDKGRELEHARAALELKKSENAQRQKEVERIEDYEARIEETAVMEKKCLWLEFEKAKAEVEELKEEKIRCREAIKKERKEKIDPLVDLLKKEQIKLDDVKAEKTEVDSEKRQLVDRIRQEKNHIESKEGAQIQTLSDVKELRNQHNSTRRKLERLERDVAEWRKEREGMPNDDDLKEQKEQLERQQRAKDMEETEIRSKREALSRELAYVDSERRKVTSKLEKLDNEDVQRRLALQRADPDCVYAADWAKNNQHRLKRKVWGPIALEMKLNETMHAKYVEDTLPKWLLGALVAECYDDYNTILREVNNGNSDRRVKASIVIVENGTCHAVHRPFSIQQMDDYRQRYGIKGFLDELVTAPDIVHEALRAHGGLHTVMVGSQQTEDIINRGGQIFNDIASSERKSAFVTPYKKYVTSVSKYGNRNVTTRTNDLLNPRLLAASTSNEDEKSEMKNILHELEARERRIQDEITDLKAQEKQYAEEKRKVQHRITEIRSQRKTIIRLDDKITEGDNKIYSLKSELAQDVSAKEEALTRKLRNQASKQAQQIKNCLQLSKDLFRASAREACLALQLGTQQVRVDFTQKHLKQMETTLRKLKEAHQLAKDNLLTVARKAMDVKRKAEEEAPWDDYEERFSHLPDDLDELLGKIENNKAALECFRGDRTIRELYERVCKEIRDDEAHLSDLESFVTHGEDTINGIKVGFIQWNEEVSLVLRVLLRLGRDQQGKWHADLKEVVEQIDTSFREFFKDIGCVGEILLDDADPDVAKWGIQRRAQFRKNTKLSTMTAEEQSGGEKSVGTIMYLMALQSLTKCPFRVVDEINQGMDVYNERKVFQRITKSACGSKLPQYFLITPKLITGLTYHRDTKVMVILNGPYNNIRQELWDPDRFIACGKQGKRKGGVVNGSVKKRMRA
;
A
#
# COMPACT_ATOMS: atom_id res chain seq x y z
N MET A 1 113.96 -39.29 -17.92
CA MET A 1 114.76 -40.41 -18.47
C MET A 1 115.54 -41.04 -17.33
N VAL A 2 115.75 -42.35 -17.39
CA VAL A 2 116.18 -43.30 -16.33
C VAL A 2 115.02 -43.85 -15.50
N MET A 3 114.56 -45.02 -15.94
CA MET A 3 113.72 -45.96 -15.19
C MET A 3 114.52 -46.57 -14.05
N GLY A 4 113.86 -46.78 -12.92
CA GLY A 4 114.32 -47.63 -11.83
C GLY A 4 113.12 -48.34 -11.25
N ASP A 5 112.92 -49.59 -11.68
CA ASP A 5 111.98 -50.53 -11.10
C ASP A 5 112.24 -50.68 -9.59
N VAL A 6 111.22 -50.44 -8.78
CA VAL A 6 111.14 -51.00 -7.43
C VAL A 6 109.92 -51.90 -7.39
N THR A 7 110.22 -53.18 -7.51
CA THR A 7 109.34 -54.33 -7.41
C THR A 7 108.51 -54.31 -6.13
N VAL A 8 107.23 -54.55 -6.33
CA VAL A 8 106.17 -54.88 -5.37
C VAL A 8 106.62 -56.00 -4.43
N SER A 9 106.62 -55.75 -3.11
CA SER A 9 106.58 -56.79 -2.08
C SER A 9 105.13 -56.95 -1.63
N SER A 10 104.36 -57.66 -2.45
CA SER A 10 103.08 -58.27 -2.08
C SER A 10 103.33 -59.46 -1.16
N SER A 11 102.36 -59.72 -0.26
CA SER A 11 102.09 -61.01 0.39
C SER A 11 102.69 -61.34 1.76
N GLU A 12 102.55 -60.46 2.77
CA GLU A 12 102.39 -60.89 4.17
C GLU A 12 101.40 -59.96 4.89
N GLY A 13 100.17 -60.44 5.14
CA GLY A 13 99.17 -59.74 5.99
C GLY A 13 97.70 -59.75 5.54
N SER A 14 97.29 -60.58 4.56
CA SER A 14 95.92 -60.56 4.01
C SER A 14 94.87 -61.35 4.80
N ASP A 15 95.24 -62.22 5.75
CA ASP A 15 94.30 -63.08 6.49
C ASP A 15 93.62 -62.43 7.70
N GLU A 16 93.95 -61.16 8.00
CA GLU A 16 93.45 -60.49 9.21
C GLU A 16 92.29 -59.51 8.99
N TYR A 17 92.09 -59.01 7.77
CA TYR A 17 91.02 -58.05 7.44
C TYR A 17 89.69 -58.75 7.18
N VAL A 18 88.58 -58.14 7.60
CA VAL A 18 87.22 -58.60 7.28
C VAL A 18 86.73 -57.88 6.03
N ASP A 19 85.92 -58.53 5.20
CA ASP A 19 85.26 -57.90 4.05
C ASP A 19 84.60 -56.57 4.44
N GLY A 20 84.87 -55.51 3.68
CA GLY A 20 84.42 -54.14 3.95
C GLY A 20 85.33 -53.31 4.86
N SER A 21 86.45 -53.86 5.37
CA SER A 21 87.42 -53.09 6.17
C SER A 21 88.14 -52.02 5.36
N ILE A 22 88.52 -50.89 5.97
CA ILE A 22 89.26 -49.82 5.29
C ILE A 22 90.76 -50.18 5.25
N TYR A 23 91.27 -50.44 4.05
CA TYR A 23 92.67 -50.81 3.82
C TYR A 23 93.57 -49.58 3.61
N ARG A 24 93.10 -48.60 2.84
CA ARG A 24 93.86 -47.39 2.48
C ARG A 24 92.93 -46.18 2.38
N VAL A 25 93.42 -45.04 2.83
CA VAL A 25 92.74 -43.75 2.68
C VAL A 25 93.72 -42.74 2.11
N LYS A 26 93.30 -42.08 1.02
CA LYS A 26 94.06 -41.03 0.33
C LYS A 26 93.21 -39.77 0.21
N LEU A 27 93.77 -38.65 0.63
CA LEU A 27 93.13 -37.34 0.69
C LEU A 27 93.95 -36.34 -0.14
N HIS A 28 93.30 -35.60 -1.04
CA HIS A 28 93.95 -34.57 -1.84
C HIS A 28 93.12 -33.28 -1.82
N ASN A 29 93.73 -32.16 -1.44
CA ASN A 29 93.11 -30.85 -1.23
C ASN A 29 91.79 -30.92 -0.43
N PHE A 30 91.76 -31.74 0.62
CA PHE A 30 90.59 -31.97 1.46
C PHE A 30 90.77 -31.32 2.83
N LEU A 31 89.95 -30.33 3.17
CA LEU A 31 90.03 -29.54 4.40
C LEU A 31 91.45 -29.07 4.74
N THR A 32 92.11 -29.68 5.73
CA THR A 32 93.45 -29.33 6.21
C THR A 32 94.58 -30.08 5.51
N TYR A 33 94.27 -31.08 4.68
CA TYR A 33 95.25 -31.92 3.99
C TYR A 33 95.51 -31.42 2.56
N SER A 34 96.79 -31.21 2.21
CA SER A 34 97.23 -30.98 0.82
C SER A 34 97.20 -32.29 0.04
N ASP A 35 97.96 -33.26 0.52
CA ASP A 35 98.06 -34.62 0.00
C ASP A 35 98.45 -35.49 1.20
N ALA A 36 97.67 -36.54 1.47
CA ALA A 36 97.93 -37.45 2.57
C ALA A 36 97.43 -38.85 2.21
N GLU A 37 98.26 -39.85 2.45
CA GLU A 37 97.96 -41.25 2.20
C GLU A 37 98.38 -42.08 3.41
N PHE A 38 97.47 -42.92 3.90
CA PHE A 38 97.72 -43.76 5.07
C PHE A 38 96.99 -45.10 5.00
N TYR A 39 97.54 -46.07 5.73
CA TYR A 39 97.10 -47.46 5.76
C TYR A 39 96.70 -47.85 7.19
N PRO A 40 95.40 -47.89 7.51
CA PRO A 40 94.92 -48.41 8.78
C PRO A 40 95.24 -49.90 8.98
N GLY A 41 95.42 -50.33 10.22
CA GLY A 41 95.57 -51.74 10.60
C GLY A 41 94.21 -52.46 10.67
N PRO A 42 94.18 -53.80 10.71
CA PRO A 42 92.95 -54.60 10.63
C PRO A 42 92.06 -54.55 11.88
N ARG A 43 92.58 -54.13 13.03
CA ARG A 43 91.87 -54.12 14.32
C ARG A 43 91.70 -52.68 14.85
N LEU A 44 92.24 -52.38 16.04
CA LEU A 44 92.11 -51.09 16.68
C LEU A 44 93.11 -50.08 16.09
N ASN A 45 92.59 -49.02 15.50
CA ASN A 45 93.30 -47.87 14.96
C ASN A 45 93.08 -46.67 15.87
N LEU A 46 94.12 -46.28 16.60
CA LEU A 46 94.09 -45.12 17.48
C LEU A 46 94.71 -43.91 16.76
N ILE A 47 93.89 -42.93 16.41
CA ILE A 47 94.31 -41.70 15.72
C ILE A 47 94.43 -40.56 16.75
N LEU A 48 95.64 -40.00 16.85
CA LEU A 48 96.03 -39.01 17.85
C LEU A 48 96.53 -37.71 17.21
N GLY A 49 96.30 -36.59 17.87
CA GLY A 49 96.82 -35.28 17.44
C GLY A 49 96.26 -34.12 18.26
N PRO A 50 96.95 -32.98 18.35
CA PRO A 50 96.41 -31.77 18.99
C PRO A 50 95.11 -31.29 18.33
N ASN A 51 94.32 -30.46 19.03
CA ASN A 51 93.14 -29.84 18.43
C ASN A 51 93.54 -28.93 17.26
N GLY A 52 92.76 -28.99 16.17
CA GLY A 52 93.03 -28.21 14.96
C GLY A 52 94.01 -28.83 13.95
N THR A 53 94.62 -29.99 14.22
CA THR A 53 95.57 -30.63 13.28
C THR A 53 94.93 -31.48 12.18
N GLY A 54 93.59 -31.45 12.03
CA GLY A 54 92.90 -32.20 10.97
C GLY A 54 92.52 -33.65 11.33
N LYS A 55 92.44 -34.01 12.63
CA LYS A 55 91.97 -35.34 13.08
C LYS A 55 90.59 -35.71 12.54
N SER A 56 89.58 -34.92 12.90
CA SER A 56 88.20 -35.14 12.45
C SER A 56 88.02 -34.92 10.94
N SER A 57 89.00 -34.31 10.25
CA SER A 57 88.97 -34.25 8.78
C SER A 57 89.09 -35.66 8.16
N ILE A 58 89.70 -36.63 8.87
CA ILE A 58 89.69 -38.04 8.45
C ILE A 58 88.28 -38.63 8.56
N VAL A 59 87.56 -38.35 9.65
CA VAL A 59 86.16 -38.78 9.84
C VAL A 59 85.29 -38.20 8.74
N CYS A 60 85.40 -36.90 8.49
CA CYS A 60 84.69 -36.25 7.40
C CYS A 60 85.01 -36.89 6.04
N ALA A 61 86.28 -37.25 5.81
CA ALA A 61 86.68 -37.90 4.57
C ALA A 61 86.09 -39.30 4.42
N LEU A 62 86.03 -40.09 5.50
CA LEU A 62 85.40 -41.41 5.50
C LEU A 62 83.90 -41.31 5.22
N CYS A 63 83.18 -40.41 5.93
CA CYS A 63 81.76 -40.21 5.71
C CYS A 63 81.45 -39.73 4.29
N VAL A 64 82.12 -38.66 3.85
CA VAL A 64 81.89 -38.09 2.51
C VAL A 64 82.35 -39.05 1.41
N GLY A 65 83.47 -39.74 1.59
CA GLY A 65 84.04 -40.66 0.60
C GLY A 65 83.27 -41.97 0.46
N LEU A 66 82.55 -42.40 1.49
CA LEU A 66 81.68 -43.58 1.45
C LEU A 66 80.20 -43.18 1.39
N ALA A 67 79.86 -42.11 0.66
CA ALA A 67 78.45 -41.72 0.38
C ALA A 67 77.54 -41.41 1.58
N GLY A 68 78.09 -41.08 2.75
CA GLY A 68 77.33 -40.56 3.88
C GLY A 68 76.82 -39.13 3.67
N SER A 69 75.76 -38.78 4.42
CA SER A 69 75.15 -37.44 4.38
C SER A 69 76.05 -36.37 5.02
N THR A 70 76.22 -35.22 4.34
CA THR A 70 77.00 -34.08 4.88
C THR A 70 76.38 -33.50 6.15
N LYS A 71 75.04 -33.61 6.31
CA LYS A 71 74.30 -33.17 7.51
C LYS A 71 74.72 -33.95 8.76
N LEU A 72 75.14 -35.21 8.60
CA LEU A 72 75.54 -36.07 9.73
C LEU A 72 76.80 -35.55 10.43
N LEU A 73 77.65 -34.82 9.70
CA LEU A 73 78.94 -34.33 10.18
C LEU A 73 78.88 -33.02 10.97
N GLY A 74 77.73 -32.32 11.03
CA GLY A 74 77.54 -31.09 11.83
C GLY A 74 78.39 -29.86 11.45
N ARG A 75 79.28 -30.00 10.46
CA ARG A 75 80.32 -28.99 10.13
C ARG A 75 80.06 -28.17 8.87
N ALA A 76 79.35 -28.73 7.90
CA ALA A 76 79.13 -28.10 6.59
C ALA A 76 77.91 -28.73 5.90
N ASP A 77 76.98 -27.90 5.42
CA ASP A 77 75.77 -28.38 4.75
C ASP A 77 76.06 -28.88 3.32
N LYS A 78 77.07 -28.28 2.65
CA LYS A 78 77.36 -28.53 1.24
C LYS A 78 78.71 -29.20 1.04
N VAL A 79 78.78 -30.13 0.08
CA VAL A 79 79.96 -30.94 -0.22
C VAL A 79 81.17 -30.07 -0.65
N GLY A 80 80.95 -28.95 -1.35
CA GLY A 80 82.03 -28.08 -1.83
C GLY A 80 82.81 -27.38 -0.70
N GLN A 81 82.24 -27.28 0.50
CA GLN A 81 82.90 -26.70 1.68
C GLN A 81 84.00 -27.60 2.27
N PHE A 82 84.05 -28.89 1.86
CA PHE A 82 85.10 -29.82 2.28
C PHE A 82 86.39 -29.69 1.46
N VAL A 83 86.38 -28.92 0.37
CA VAL A 83 87.60 -28.60 -0.40
C VAL A 83 88.44 -27.59 0.38
N ARG A 84 89.75 -27.84 0.47
CA ARG A 84 90.71 -26.96 1.16
C ARG A 84 90.60 -25.51 0.66
N HIS A 85 90.75 -24.54 1.58
CA HIS A 85 90.79 -23.12 1.23
C HIS A 85 91.85 -22.85 0.14
N GLU A 86 91.53 -21.98 -0.83
CA GLU A 86 92.36 -21.63 -2.00
C GLU A 86 92.48 -22.70 -3.13
N LYS A 87 91.73 -23.80 -3.07
CA LYS A 87 91.68 -24.81 -4.14
C LYS A 87 90.28 -24.91 -4.76
N GLU A 88 90.24 -25.18 -6.06
CA GLU A 88 88.99 -25.32 -6.83
C GLU A 88 88.39 -26.73 -6.77
N SER A 89 89.24 -27.74 -6.56
CA SER A 89 88.84 -29.14 -6.44
C SER A 89 89.72 -29.93 -5.47
N GLY A 90 89.16 -31.02 -4.94
CA GLY A 90 89.84 -32.01 -4.12
C GLY A 90 89.16 -33.37 -4.26
N TYR A 91 89.77 -34.42 -3.73
CA TYR A 91 89.16 -35.75 -3.73
C TYR A 91 89.49 -36.54 -2.47
N THR A 92 88.59 -37.47 -2.15
CA THR A 92 88.83 -38.53 -1.17
C THR A 92 88.81 -39.88 -1.89
N GLU A 93 89.80 -40.71 -1.63
CA GLU A 93 89.90 -42.07 -2.19
C GLU A 93 90.07 -43.06 -1.03
N ILE A 94 89.17 -44.04 -0.96
CA ILE A 94 89.08 -45.02 0.11
C ILE A 94 89.08 -46.40 -0.54
N GLU A 95 90.01 -47.24 -0.10
CA GLU A 95 90.11 -48.62 -0.52
C GLU A 95 89.53 -49.54 0.55
N LEU A 96 88.49 -50.28 0.17
CA LEU A 96 87.84 -51.30 0.99
C LEU A 96 88.41 -52.67 0.64
N PHE A 97 88.75 -53.43 1.68
CA PHE A 97 89.22 -54.80 1.55
C PHE A 97 88.07 -55.76 1.26
N PHE A 98 88.28 -56.69 0.34
CA PHE A 98 87.42 -57.86 0.14
C PHE A 98 88.30 -59.06 -0.21
N GLU A 99 87.95 -60.25 0.27
CA GLU A 99 88.66 -61.51 -0.05
C GLU A 99 88.74 -61.76 -1.57
N ARG A 100 87.74 -61.29 -2.33
CA ARG A 100 87.65 -61.40 -3.81
C ARG A 100 88.27 -60.21 -4.57
N GLY A 101 88.98 -59.32 -3.88
CA GLY A 101 89.71 -58.19 -4.44
C GLY A 101 89.15 -56.83 -3.98
N ASN A 102 90.07 -55.95 -3.56
CA ASN A 102 89.75 -54.64 -3.00
C ASN A 102 88.95 -53.74 -3.95
N LYS A 103 88.09 -52.89 -3.36
CA LYS A 103 87.31 -51.87 -4.09
C LYS A 103 87.80 -50.48 -3.70
N VAL A 104 88.26 -49.72 -4.68
CA VAL A 104 88.72 -48.34 -4.51
C VAL A 104 87.59 -47.39 -4.88
N ILE A 105 87.05 -46.67 -3.90
CA ILE A 105 86.01 -45.67 -4.07
C ILE A 105 86.67 -44.29 -4.01
N ARG A 106 86.57 -43.51 -5.09
CA ARG A 106 87.04 -42.12 -5.14
C ARG A 106 85.86 -41.17 -5.36
N ARG A 107 85.77 -40.14 -4.52
CA ARG A 107 84.83 -39.02 -4.69
C ARG A 107 85.60 -37.76 -5.03
N ASN A 108 85.41 -37.23 -6.23
CA ASN A 108 85.94 -35.92 -6.62
C ASN A 108 84.94 -34.84 -6.22
N ILE A 109 85.41 -33.78 -5.59
CA ILE A 109 84.60 -32.71 -5.01
C ILE A 109 85.08 -31.39 -5.60
N PHE A 110 84.13 -30.59 -6.10
CA PHE A 110 84.38 -29.27 -6.66
C PHE A 110 83.75 -28.20 -5.76
N ARG A 111 84.36 -27.02 -5.75
CA ARG A 111 83.91 -25.88 -4.93
C ARG A 111 82.53 -25.36 -5.36
N ASP A 112 82.07 -25.63 -6.58
CA ASP A 112 80.72 -25.32 -7.08
C ASP A 112 79.63 -26.28 -6.55
N ASN A 113 79.96 -27.14 -5.59
CA ASN A 113 79.13 -28.20 -5.00
C ASN A 113 78.80 -29.37 -5.93
N LYS A 114 79.45 -29.48 -7.10
CA LYS A 114 79.40 -30.72 -7.88
C LYS A 114 80.34 -31.75 -7.28
N SER A 115 79.95 -33.02 -7.37
CA SER A 115 80.83 -34.14 -7.04
C SER A 115 80.61 -35.31 -7.99
N THR A 116 81.69 -35.97 -8.39
CA THR A 116 81.64 -37.17 -9.24
C THR A 116 82.18 -38.38 -8.48
N TRP A 117 81.69 -39.57 -8.82
CA TRP A 117 82.06 -40.82 -8.17
C TRP A 117 82.86 -41.70 -9.13
N GLN A 118 83.89 -42.34 -8.62
CA GLN A 118 84.69 -43.32 -9.34
C GLN A 118 84.85 -44.59 -8.49
N VAL A 119 84.66 -45.76 -9.10
CA VAL A 119 84.91 -47.06 -8.49
C VAL A 119 85.96 -47.79 -9.33
N ASN A 120 87.08 -48.16 -8.71
CA ASN A 120 88.24 -48.78 -9.37
C ASN A 120 88.72 -47.98 -10.60
N GLY A 121 88.72 -46.65 -10.49
CA GLY A 121 89.17 -45.73 -11.55
C GLY A 121 88.18 -45.49 -12.70
N LYS A 122 86.99 -46.10 -12.67
CA LYS A 122 85.91 -45.87 -13.65
C LYS A 122 84.80 -45.01 -13.06
N ASP A 123 84.24 -44.11 -13.87
CA ASP A 123 83.11 -43.28 -13.45
C ASP A 123 81.90 -44.16 -13.06
N SER A 124 81.26 -43.80 -11.96
CA SER A 124 80.21 -44.58 -11.32
C SER A 124 79.09 -43.66 -10.83
N THR A 125 77.93 -44.24 -10.50
CA THR A 125 76.79 -43.52 -9.92
C THR A 125 76.71 -43.72 -8.41
N LEU A 126 76.05 -42.78 -7.71
CA LEU A 126 75.79 -42.91 -6.27
C LEU A 126 75.07 -44.22 -5.93
N LYS A 127 74.13 -44.67 -6.77
CA LYS A 127 73.41 -45.95 -6.58
C LYS A 127 74.35 -47.16 -6.58
N ASN A 128 75.34 -47.18 -7.46
CA ASN A 128 76.32 -48.27 -7.51
C ASN A 128 77.26 -48.25 -6.28
N VAL A 129 77.65 -47.06 -5.82
CA VAL A 129 78.42 -46.91 -4.56
C VAL A 129 77.58 -47.36 -3.36
N ALA A 130 76.32 -46.96 -3.29
CA ALA A 130 75.39 -47.38 -2.24
C ALA A 130 75.18 -48.91 -2.23
N GLY A 131 75.06 -49.54 -3.40
CA GLY A 131 75.00 -51.00 -3.51
C GLY A 131 76.28 -51.71 -3.04
N ILE A 132 77.45 -51.14 -3.29
CA ILE A 132 78.72 -51.67 -2.74
C ILE A 132 78.74 -51.56 -1.21
N MET A 133 78.23 -50.46 -0.66
CA MET A 133 78.14 -50.27 0.78
C MET A 133 77.14 -51.24 1.43
N GLU A 134 75.99 -51.48 0.79
CA GLU A 134 74.97 -52.42 1.24
C GLU A 134 75.53 -53.85 1.28
N VAL A 135 76.21 -54.27 0.20
CA VAL A 135 76.90 -55.59 0.15
C VAL A 135 78.00 -55.69 1.20
N ALA A 136 78.66 -54.59 1.54
CA ALA A 136 79.71 -54.54 2.56
C ALA A 136 79.15 -54.39 3.99
N HIS A 137 77.83 -54.27 4.18
CA HIS A 137 77.20 -53.92 5.45
C HIS A 137 77.77 -52.63 6.08
N ILE A 138 78.03 -51.61 5.25
CA ILE A 138 78.50 -50.28 5.68
C ILE A 138 77.32 -49.31 5.73
N GLN A 139 76.89 -48.96 6.94
CA GLN A 139 75.83 -47.98 7.21
C GLN A 139 76.42 -46.76 7.91
N ILE A 140 76.66 -45.69 7.16
CA ILE A 140 77.25 -44.46 7.73
C ILE A 140 76.22 -43.63 8.50
N ASP A 141 74.94 -43.76 8.14
CA ASP A 141 73.86 -43.09 8.85
C ASP A 141 73.50 -43.79 10.19
N ASN A 142 74.02 -45.01 10.41
CA ASN A 142 73.85 -45.73 11.68
C ASN A 142 74.86 -45.21 12.73
N LEU A 143 74.34 -44.56 13.77
CA LEU A 143 75.11 -44.02 14.90
C LEU A 143 75.97 -45.07 15.62
N CYS A 144 75.61 -46.36 15.53
CA CYS A 144 76.39 -47.44 16.13
C CYS A 144 77.66 -47.74 15.33
N GLN A 145 77.67 -47.52 14.02
CA GLN A 145 78.84 -47.74 13.16
C GLN A 145 79.70 -46.47 13.03
N PHE A 146 79.05 -45.30 12.88
CA PHE A 146 79.72 -44.05 12.60
C PHE A 146 79.28 -42.95 13.58
N LEU A 147 80.15 -42.63 14.54
CA LEU A 147 79.86 -41.70 15.62
C LEU A 147 80.77 -40.46 15.51
N PRO A 148 80.33 -39.40 14.80
CA PRO A 148 81.08 -38.15 14.69
C PRO A 148 80.97 -37.32 15.98
N GLN A 149 81.95 -36.44 16.20
CA GLN A 149 82.09 -35.60 17.39
C GLN A 149 80.78 -34.94 17.85
N ASP A 150 80.02 -34.30 16.95
CA ASP A 150 78.84 -33.51 17.29
C ASP A 150 77.58 -34.36 17.60
N LYS A 151 77.54 -35.64 17.17
CA LYS A 151 76.37 -36.53 17.34
C LYS A 151 76.36 -37.32 18.66
N VAL A 152 77.49 -37.41 19.35
CA VAL A 152 77.59 -38.05 20.68
C VAL A 152 76.64 -37.37 21.68
N GLY A 153 76.54 -36.03 21.62
CA GLY A 153 75.67 -35.24 22.48
C GLY A 153 74.17 -35.39 22.15
N GLU A 154 73.80 -35.48 20.87
CA GLU A 154 72.39 -35.66 20.46
C GLU A 154 71.82 -37.01 20.91
N PHE A 155 72.60 -38.08 20.80
CA PHE A 155 72.16 -39.42 21.23
C PHE A 155 71.92 -39.50 22.75
N SER A 156 72.61 -38.69 23.55
CA SER A 156 72.35 -38.56 24.99
C SER A 156 71.02 -37.86 25.32
N ARG A 157 70.45 -37.08 24.37
CA ARG A 157 69.21 -36.29 24.54
C ARG A 157 67.96 -36.95 23.97
N MET A 158 68.07 -38.11 23.32
CA MET A 158 66.93 -38.81 22.74
C MET A 158 65.96 -39.31 23.83
N ASN A 159 64.67 -39.06 23.62
CA ASN A 159 63.60 -39.57 24.50
C ASN A 159 63.39 -41.09 24.29
N ALA A 160 62.71 -41.76 25.23
CA ALA A 160 62.53 -43.21 25.22
C ALA A 160 61.97 -43.77 23.88
N VAL A 161 60.99 -43.09 23.28
CA VAL A 161 60.40 -43.47 21.97
C VAL A 161 61.40 -43.29 20.81
N GLN A 162 62.17 -42.21 20.82
CA GLN A 162 63.20 -41.96 19.80
C GLN A 162 64.36 -42.96 19.92
N LEU A 163 64.71 -43.33 21.14
CA LEU A 163 65.73 -44.34 21.42
C LEU A 163 65.28 -45.73 20.94
N LEU A 164 63.99 -46.08 21.08
CA LEU A 164 63.42 -47.30 20.53
C LEU A 164 63.55 -47.35 19.01
N LYS A 165 63.08 -46.31 18.30
CA LYS A 165 63.20 -46.23 16.84
C LYS A 165 64.65 -46.27 16.36
N ALA A 166 65.56 -45.59 17.06
CA ALA A 166 66.99 -45.61 16.74
C ALA A 166 67.61 -47.01 16.95
N THR A 167 67.10 -47.77 17.92
CA THR A 167 67.55 -49.14 18.23
C THR A 167 67.04 -50.15 17.23
N GLU A 168 65.76 -50.06 16.84
CA GLU A 168 65.16 -50.88 15.77
C GLU A 168 65.89 -50.70 14.43
N ASN A 169 66.22 -49.45 14.08
CA ASN A 169 67.00 -49.13 12.88
C ASN A 169 68.45 -49.62 12.94
N ALA A 170 69.02 -49.79 14.14
CA ALA A 170 70.43 -50.16 14.29
C ALA A 170 70.68 -51.66 14.24
N ILE A 171 69.72 -52.49 14.67
CA ILE A 171 69.94 -53.93 14.93
C ILE A 171 69.46 -54.83 13.79
N THR A 172 68.40 -54.45 13.06
CA THR A 172 67.73 -55.36 12.12
C THR A 172 67.60 -54.79 10.70
N ASP A 173 67.81 -55.66 9.71
CA ASP A 173 67.58 -55.39 8.27
C ASP A 173 66.11 -54.98 8.04
N SER A 174 65.81 -53.68 8.10
CA SER A 174 64.60 -52.96 7.63
C SER A 174 63.20 -53.46 8.05
N ASP A 175 63.02 -54.65 8.61
CA ASP A 175 61.72 -55.33 8.75
C ASP A 175 60.96 -54.93 10.03
N LEU A 176 61.65 -54.71 11.15
CA LEU A 176 61.01 -54.36 12.43
C LEU A 176 60.55 -52.91 12.47
N ALA A 177 61.35 -51.98 11.94
CA ALA A 177 61.01 -50.57 11.88
C ALA A 177 59.87 -50.30 10.88
N ALA A 178 59.88 -50.98 9.72
CA ALA A 178 58.80 -50.87 8.74
C ALA A 178 57.47 -51.39 9.28
N LYS A 179 57.47 -52.54 9.99
CA LYS A 179 56.27 -53.07 10.66
C LYS A 179 55.76 -52.14 11.76
N HIS A 180 56.64 -51.50 12.51
CA HIS A 180 56.26 -50.51 13.53
C HIS A 180 55.53 -49.31 12.89
N GLU A 181 56.00 -48.82 11.73
CA GLU A 181 55.40 -47.71 11.01
C GLU A 181 54.06 -48.10 10.33
N GLU A 182 53.97 -49.30 9.76
CA GLU A 182 52.75 -49.86 9.16
C GLU A 182 51.63 -50.05 10.21
N ILE A 183 51.97 -50.48 11.43
CA ILE A 183 51.02 -50.62 12.55
C ILE A 183 50.49 -49.24 12.99
N ILE A 184 51.35 -48.20 13.03
CA ILE A 184 50.94 -46.84 13.36
C ILE A 184 50.03 -46.25 12.28
N GLU A 185 50.34 -46.46 11.00
CA GLU A 185 49.48 -46.02 9.88
C GLU A 185 48.11 -46.68 9.89
N LEU A 186 48.04 -47.99 10.18
CA LEU A 186 46.78 -48.72 10.32
C LEU A 186 45.92 -48.20 11.49
N GLN A 187 46.55 -47.83 12.62
CA GLN A 187 45.86 -47.29 13.78
C GLN A 187 45.33 -45.86 13.52
N HIS A 188 46.09 -45.03 12.80
CA HIS A 188 45.65 -43.71 12.37
C HIS A 188 44.50 -43.78 11.35
N SER A 189 44.58 -44.67 10.35
CA SER A 189 43.53 -44.84 9.34
C SER A 189 42.18 -45.27 9.93
N MET A 190 42.18 -46.09 10.99
CA MET A 190 40.94 -46.45 11.69
C MET A 190 40.35 -45.26 12.49
N SER A 191 41.20 -44.44 13.11
CA SER A 191 40.75 -43.27 13.87
C SER A 191 40.21 -42.16 12.97
N ASP A 192 40.80 -41.95 11.78
CA ASP A 192 40.37 -40.91 10.84
C ASP A 192 39.01 -41.24 10.21
N LYS A 193 38.78 -42.51 9.84
CA LYS A 193 37.47 -42.95 9.34
C LYS A 193 36.36 -42.88 10.39
N GLY A 194 36.68 -43.13 11.66
CA GLY A 194 35.74 -42.93 12.77
C GLY A 194 35.33 -41.46 12.94
N ARG A 195 36.28 -40.53 12.80
CA ARG A 195 36.00 -39.09 12.80
C ARG A 195 35.20 -38.64 11.57
N GLU A 196 35.50 -39.16 10.39
CA GLU A 196 34.73 -38.86 9.17
C GLU A 196 33.26 -39.29 9.29
N LEU A 197 32.99 -40.44 9.92
CA LEU A 197 31.63 -40.90 10.21
C LEU A 197 30.89 -39.93 11.15
N GLU A 198 31.54 -39.52 12.25
CA GLU A 198 30.95 -38.56 13.20
C GLU A 198 30.70 -37.18 12.54
N HIS A 199 31.64 -36.71 11.73
CA HIS A 199 31.48 -35.45 10.99
C HIS A 199 30.37 -35.54 9.93
N ALA A 200 30.25 -36.66 9.21
CA ALA A 200 29.17 -36.88 8.25
C ALA A 200 27.80 -36.96 8.93
N ARG A 201 27.70 -37.63 10.10
CA ARG A 201 26.49 -37.67 10.93
C ARG A 201 26.09 -36.27 11.40
N ALA A 202 27.04 -35.49 11.93
CA ALA A 202 26.76 -34.13 12.40
C ALA A 202 26.34 -33.19 11.26
N ALA A 203 26.95 -33.30 10.08
CA ALA A 203 26.59 -32.52 8.90
C ALA A 203 25.19 -32.90 8.36
N LEU A 204 24.85 -34.20 8.36
CA LEU A 204 23.53 -34.68 7.95
C LEU A 204 22.43 -34.23 8.92
N GLU A 205 22.67 -34.30 10.23
CA GLU A 205 21.74 -33.79 11.25
C GLU A 205 21.50 -32.28 11.11
N LEU A 206 22.56 -31.51 10.84
CA LEU A 206 22.41 -30.07 10.57
C LEU A 206 21.56 -29.83 9.32
N LYS A 207 21.83 -30.52 8.20
CA LYS A 207 21.03 -30.43 6.96
C LYS A 207 19.56 -30.83 7.20
N LYS A 208 19.31 -31.90 7.96
CA LYS A 208 17.96 -32.35 8.34
C LYS A 208 17.22 -31.29 9.15
N SER A 209 17.90 -30.67 10.13
CA SER A 209 17.29 -29.63 10.97
C SER A 209 16.91 -28.37 10.16
N GLU A 210 17.77 -27.93 9.23
CA GLU A 210 17.45 -26.82 8.33
C GLU A 210 16.36 -27.18 7.33
N ASN A 211 16.35 -28.42 6.84
CA ASN A 211 15.32 -28.88 5.93
C ASN A 211 13.95 -29.02 6.61
N ALA A 212 13.90 -29.39 7.90
CA ALA A 212 12.68 -29.39 8.68
C ALA A 212 12.09 -27.97 8.89
N GLN A 213 12.94 -26.94 8.92
CA GLN A 213 12.47 -25.54 8.89
C GLN A 213 11.92 -25.17 7.51
N ARG A 214 12.60 -25.55 6.42
CA ARG A 214 12.12 -25.36 5.04
C ARG A 214 10.82 -26.12 4.77
N GLN A 215 10.64 -27.31 5.35
CA GLN A 215 9.40 -28.09 5.25
C GLN A 215 8.19 -27.31 5.77
N LYS A 216 8.33 -26.62 6.91
CA LYS A 216 7.27 -25.76 7.45
C LYS A 216 6.97 -24.57 6.53
N GLU A 217 7.94 -24.07 5.79
CA GLU A 217 7.73 -23.02 4.78
C GLU A 217 7.05 -23.58 3.53
N VAL A 218 7.38 -24.80 3.09
CA VAL A 218 6.72 -25.48 1.98
C VAL A 218 5.28 -25.85 2.32
N GLU A 219 5.00 -26.35 3.52
CA GLU A 219 3.64 -26.63 4.00
C GLU A 219 2.80 -25.34 4.02
N ARG A 220 3.38 -24.21 4.42
CA ARG A 220 2.72 -22.88 4.30
C ARG A 220 2.48 -22.46 2.86
N ILE A 221 3.35 -22.82 1.91
CA ILE A 221 3.18 -22.55 0.47
C ILE A 221 2.08 -23.46 -0.10
N GLU A 222 2.02 -24.73 0.29
CA GLU A 222 0.98 -25.68 -0.11
C GLU A 222 -0.40 -25.26 0.42
N ASP A 223 -0.48 -24.87 1.70
CA ASP A 223 -1.69 -24.26 2.29
C ASP A 223 -2.09 -22.97 1.55
N TYR A 224 -1.11 -22.17 1.13
CA TYR A 224 -1.35 -20.94 0.37
C TYR A 224 -1.91 -21.25 -1.04
N GLU A 225 -1.38 -22.26 -1.73
CA GLU A 225 -1.88 -22.70 -3.04
C GLU A 225 -3.26 -23.37 -2.95
N ALA A 226 -3.48 -24.23 -1.96
CA ALA A 226 -4.79 -24.83 -1.69
C ALA A 226 -5.85 -23.76 -1.43
N ARG A 227 -5.52 -22.72 -0.65
CA ARG A 227 -6.42 -21.57 -0.43
C ARG A 227 -6.68 -20.77 -1.70
N ILE A 228 -5.74 -20.68 -2.64
CA ILE A 228 -5.98 -20.05 -3.95
C ILE A 228 -7.00 -20.87 -4.75
N GLU A 229 -6.83 -22.19 -4.82
CA GLU A 229 -7.76 -23.07 -5.53
C GLU A 229 -9.15 -23.07 -4.90
N GLU A 230 -9.24 -23.15 -3.57
CA GLU A 230 -10.49 -23.03 -2.83
C GLU A 230 -11.17 -21.68 -3.08
N THR A 231 -10.41 -20.58 -3.05
CA THR A 231 -10.95 -19.24 -3.31
C THR A 231 -11.49 -19.14 -4.74
N ALA A 232 -10.79 -19.71 -5.73
CA ALA A 232 -11.25 -19.73 -7.12
C ALA A 232 -12.55 -20.55 -7.30
N VAL A 233 -12.71 -21.67 -6.60
CA VAL A 233 -13.96 -22.46 -6.64
C VAL A 233 -15.10 -21.72 -5.92
N MET A 234 -14.81 -21.04 -4.79
CA MET A 234 -15.80 -20.22 -4.08
C MET A 234 -16.26 -19.02 -4.92
N GLU A 235 -15.35 -18.31 -5.59
CA GLU A 235 -15.69 -17.20 -6.50
C GLU A 235 -16.60 -17.66 -7.65
N LYS A 236 -16.37 -18.86 -8.19
CA LYS A 236 -17.25 -19.48 -9.19
C LYS A 236 -18.64 -19.82 -8.63
N LYS A 237 -18.73 -20.32 -7.38
CA LYS A 237 -20.03 -20.58 -6.73
C LYS A 237 -20.80 -19.29 -6.44
N CYS A 238 -20.11 -18.19 -6.09
CA CYS A 238 -20.73 -16.88 -5.90
C CYS A 238 -21.53 -16.43 -7.13
N LEU A 239 -21.04 -16.66 -8.34
CA LEU A 239 -21.75 -16.30 -9.59
C LEU A 239 -23.10 -17.03 -9.73
N TRP A 240 -23.16 -18.30 -9.32
CA TRP A 240 -24.39 -19.09 -9.32
C TRP A 240 -25.36 -18.65 -8.22
N LEU A 241 -24.87 -18.34 -7.02
CA LEU A 241 -25.70 -17.82 -5.92
C LEU A 241 -26.22 -16.40 -6.22
N GLU A 242 -25.43 -15.55 -6.89
CA GLU A 242 -25.88 -14.26 -7.40
C GLU A 242 -27.00 -14.41 -8.44
N PHE A 243 -26.90 -15.43 -9.32
CA PHE A 243 -27.98 -15.76 -10.24
C PHE A 243 -29.24 -16.22 -9.51
N GLU A 244 -29.13 -17.05 -8.47
CA GLU A 244 -30.28 -17.49 -7.68
C GLU A 244 -30.97 -16.35 -6.94
N LYS A 245 -30.21 -15.44 -6.32
CA LYS A 245 -30.74 -14.21 -5.72
C LYS A 245 -31.45 -13.34 -6.77
N ALA A 246 -30.83 -13.13 -7.93
CA ALA A 246 -31.43 -12.37 -9.02
C ALA A 246 -32.69 -13.03 -9.60
N LYS A 247 -32.73 -14.37 -9.65
CA LYS A 247 -33.91 -15.15 -10.09
C LYS A 247 -35.06 -15.01 -9.10
N ALA A 248 -34.79 -15.08 -7.80
CA ALA A 248 -35.80 -14.84 -6.76
C ALA A 248 -36.38 -13.43 -6.85
N GLU A 249 -35.53 -12.41 -7.04
CA GLU A 249 -35.95 -11.01 -7.22
C GLU A 249 -36.81 -10.83 -8.49
N VAL A 250 -36.50 -11.54 -9.59
CA VAL A 250 -37.32 -11.54 -10.81
C VAL A 250 -38.72 -12.12 -10.55
N GLU A 251 -38.83 -13.21 -9.77
CA GLU A 251 -40.14 -13.78 -9.42
C GLU A 251 -40.95 -12.86 -8.51
N GLU A 252 -40.32 -12.23 -7.51
CA GLU A 252 -40.99 -11.25 -6.64
C GLU A 252 -41.52 -10.05 -7.43
N LEU A 253 -40.71 -9.51 -8.35
CA LEU A 253 -41.12 -8.40 -9.23
C LEU A 253 -42.21 -8.83 -10.23
N LYS A 254 -42.25 -10.10 -10.65
CA LYS A 254 -43.36 -10.64 -11.48
C LYS A 254 -44.67 -10.63 -10.70
N GLU A 255 -44.63 -11.09 -9.45
CA GLU A 255 -45.80 -11.06 -8.57
C GLU A 255 -46.26 -9.63 -8.29
N GLU A 256 -45.33 -8.72 -8.00
CA GLU A 256 -45.65 -7.30 -7.78
C GLU A 256 -46.29 -6.64 -9.01
N LYS A 257 -45.78 -6.92 -10.21
CA LYS A 257 -46.39 -6.48 -11.47
C LYS A 257 -47.82 -6.98 -11.62
N ILE A 258 -48.10 -8.24 -11.27
CA ILE A 258 -49.45 -8.84 -11.32
C ILE A 258 -50.36 -8.14 -10.30
N ARG A 259 -49.91 -7.97 -9.06
CA ARG A 259 -50.64 -7.25 -8.00
C ARG A 259 -51.02 -5.83 -8.42
N CYS A 260 -50.08 -5.05 -8.97
CA CYS A 260 -50.38 -3.70 -9.46
C CYS A 260 -51.38 -3.71 -10.63
N ARG A 261 -51.30 -4.69 -11.53
CA ARG A 261 -52.25 -4.81 -12.66
C ARG A 261 -53.67 -5.10 -12.19
N GLU A 262 -53.81 -5.97 -11.19
CA GLU A 262 -55.10 -6.30 -10.57
C GLU A 262 -55.67 -5.11 -9.78
N ALA A 263 -54.83 -4.40 -9.03
CA ALA A 263 -55.22 -3.17 -8.33
C ALA A 263 -55.75 -2.09 -9.30
N ILE A 264 -55.10 -1.90 -10.45
CA ILE A 264 -55.59 -0.98 -11.51
C ILE A 264 -56.96 -1.41 -12.03
N LYS A 265 -57.16 -2.71 -12.29
CA LYS A 265 -58.46 -3.23 -12.76
C LYS A 265 -59.55 -3.01 -11.71
N LYS A 266 -59.26 -3.31 -10.44
CA LYS A 266 -60.20 -3.16 -9.33
C LYS A 266 -60.61 -1.71 -9.12
N GLU A 267 -59.63 -0.81 -9.00
CA GLU A 267 -59.89 0.62 -8.75
C GLU A 267 -60.67 1.29 -9.90
N ARG A 268 -60.38 0.90 -11.15
CA ARG A 268 -61.12 1.39 -12.33
C ARG A 268 -62.58 0.95 -12.28
N LYS A 269 -62.83 -0.34 -12.03
CA LYS A 269 -64.16 -0.94 -12.09
C LYS A 269 -65.04 -0.56 -10.89
N GLU A 270 -64.45 -0.46 -9.69
CA GLU A 270 -65.21 -0.17 -8.46
C GLU A 270 -65.44 1.32 -8.24
N LYS A 271 -64.51 2.19 -8.64
CA LYS A 271 -64.58 3.62 -8.28
C LYS A 271 -64.75 4.56 -9.47
N ILE A 272 -64.06 4.34 -10.58
CA ILE A 272 -64.11 5.28 -11.72
C ILE A 272 -65.37 5.06 -12.57
N ASP A 273 -65.65 3.84 -13.01
CA ASP A 273 -66.78 3.58 -13.91
C ASP A 273 -68.14 4.04 -13.31
N PRO A 274 -68.46 3.79 -12.03
CA PRO A 274 -69.68 4.29 -11.42
C PRO A 274 -69.74 5.83 -11.33
N LEU A 275 -68.61 6.50 -11.09
CA LEU A 275 -68.54 7.96 -11.03
C LEU A 275 -68.72 8.59 -12.42
N VAL A 276 -68.19 7.96 -13.48
CA VAL A 276 -68.41 8.40 -14.87
C VAL A 276 -69.88 8.28 -15.24
N ASP A 277 -70.54 7.18 -14.89
CA ASP A 277 -71.96 6.99 -15.15
C ASP A 277 -72.83 7.94 -14.32
N LEU A 278 -72.46 8.20 -13.06
CA LEU A 278 -73.13 9.19 -12.22
C LEU A 278 -72.98 10.60 -12.80
N LEU A 279 -71.78 10.98 -13.25
CA LEU A 279 -71.54 12.28 -13.88
C LEU A 279 -72.39 12.47 -15.13
N LYS A 280 -72.50 11.46 -16.00
CA LYS A 280 -73.39 11.51 -17.17
C LYS A 280 -74.85 11.72 -16.77
N LYS A 281 -75.34 11.01 -15.74
CA LYS A 281 -76.72 11.14 -15.26
C LYS A 281 -77.00 12.54 -14.69
N GLU A 282 -76.09 13.12 -13.92
CA GLU A 282 -76.26 14.46 -13.37
C GLU A 282 -76.11 15.55 -14.45
N GLN A 283 -75.28 15.32 -15.48
CA GLN A 283 -75.15 16.21 -16.64
C GLN A 283 -76.44 16.26 -17.46
N ILE A 284 -77.07 15.11 -17.73
CA ILE A 284 -78.37 15.05 -18.44
C ILE A 284 -79.43 15.84 -17.67
N LYS A 285 -79.54 15.64 -16.35
CA LYS A 285 -80.50 16.39 -15.52
C LYS A 285 -80.24 17.89 -15.51
N LEU A 286 -78.97 18.31 -15.54
CA LEU A 286 -78.60 19.72 -15.63
C LEU A 286 -79.04 20.33 -16.96
N ASP A 287 -78.88 19.59 -18.05
CA ASP A 287 -79.29 20.03 -19.39
C ASP A 287 -80.82 20.05 -19.55
N ASP A 288 -81.54 19.09 -18.95
CA ASP A 288 -83.01 19.08 -18.89
C ASP A 288 -83.55 20.32 -18.13
N VAL A 289 -83.01 20.60 -16.94
CA VAL A 289 -83.42 21.78 -16.13
C VAL A 289 -83.06 23.10 -16.83
N LYS A 290 -81.95 23.13 -17.59
CA LYS A 290 -81.59 24.28 -18.43
C LYS A 290 -82.62 24.49 -19.54
N ALA A 291 -83.02 23.43 -20.24
CA ALA A 291 -84.01 23.50 -21.30
C ALA A 291 -85.36 24.01 -20.77
N GLU A 292 -85.86 23.43 -19.67
CA GLU A 292 -87.10 23.89 -19.02
C GLU A 292 -87.03 25.37 -18.59
N LYS A 293 -85.88 25.80 -18.05
CA LYS A 293 -85.70 27.22 -17.68
C LYS A 293 -85.76 28.14 -18.90
N THR A 294 -85.14 27.75 -20.02
CA THR A 294 -85.19 28.56 -21.25
C THR A 294 -86.59 28.66 -21.84
N GLU A 295 -87.39 27.61 -21.70
CA GLU A 295 -88.80 27.60 -22.11
C GLU A 295 -89.62 28.59 -21.26
N VAL A 296 -89.51 28.52 -19.94
CA VAL A 296 -90.18 29.44 -19.01
C VAL A 296 -89.73 30.90 -19.20
N ASP A 297 -88.44 31.14 -19.48
CA ASP A 297 -87.93 32.47 -19.80
C ASP A 297 -88.55 33.03 -21.09
N SER A 298 -88.82 32.16 -22.08
CA SER A 298 -89.50 32.54 -23.31
C SER A 298 -90.98 32.85 -23.08
N GLU A 299 -91.69 32.05 -22.27
CA GLU A 299 -93.09 32.29 -21.88
C GLU A 299 -93.24 33.62 -21.14
N LYS A 300 -92.32 33.91 -20.21
CA LYS A 300 -92.28 35.16 -19.45
C LYS A 300 -92.14 36.37 -20.38
N ARG A 301 -91.24 36.32 -21.37
CA ARG A 301 -91.09 37.41 -22.37
C ARG A 301 -92.39 37.62 -23.14
N GLN A 302 -93.01 36.54 -23.63
CA GLN A 302 -94.29 36.63 -24.35
C GLN A 302 -95.43 37.19 -23.48
N LEU A 303 -95.47 36.84 -22.19
CA LEU A 303 -96.43 37.39 -21.24
C LEU A 303 -96.19 38.89 -20.97
N VAL A 304 -94.94 39.31 -20.80
CA VAL A 304 -94.57 40.72 -20.63
C VAL A 304 -94.97 41.55 -21.85
N ASP A 305 -94.71 41.05 -23.06
CA ASP A 305 -95.09 41.74 -24.29
C ASP A 305 -96.61 41.86 -24.45
N ARG A 306 -97.36 40.79 -24.12
CA ARG A 306 -98.84 40.83 -24.12
C ARG A 306 -99.40 41.80 -23.08
N ILE A 307 -98.83 41.83 -21.88
CA ILE A 307 -99.22 42.82 -20.84
C ILE A 307 -98.96 44.24 -21.33
N ARG A 308 -97.84 44.48 -22.02
CA ARG A 308 -97.51 45.78 -22.59
C ARG A 308 -98.52 46.21 -23.67
N GLN A 309 -98.95 45.28 -24.53
CA GLN A 309 -99.97 45.54 -25.54
C GLN A 309 -101.34 45.86 -24.91
N GLU A 310 -101.79 45.05 -23.95
CA GLU A 310 -103.06 45.31 -23.24
C GLU A 310 -103.01 46.62 -22.44
N LYS A 311 -101.88 46.96 -21.83
CA LYS A 311 -101.67 48.26 -21.17
C LYS A 311 -101.84 49.43 -22.15
N ASN A 312 -101.23 49.37 -23.33
CA ASN A 312 -101.38 50.39 -24.36
C ASN A 312 -102.85 50.50 -24.85
N HIS A 313 -103.57 49.38 -24.92
CA HIS A 313 -104.99 49.39 -25.24
C HIS A 313 -105.85 50.03 -24.15
N ILE A 314 -105.57 49.75 -22.87
CA ILE A 314 -106.23 50.40 -21.73
C ILE A 314 -106.00 51.92 -21.79
N GLU A 315 -104.76 52.37 -21.97
CA GLU A 315 -104.42 53.80 -22.06
C GLU A 315 -105.14 54.49 -23.24
N SER A 316 -105.20 53.84 -24.41
CA SER A 316 -105.93 54.35 -25.58
C SER A 316 -107.44 54.47 -25.33
N LYS A 317 -108.05 53.48 -24.65
CA LYS A 317 -109.48 53.50 -24.32
C LYS A 317 -109.81 54.49 -23.20
N GLU A 318 -108.93 54.64 -22.23
CA GLU A 318 -109.03 55.64 -21.17
C GLU A 318 -108.97 57.05 -21.78
N GLY A 319 -108.03 57.31 -22.69
CA GLY A 319 -107.98 58.56 -23.46
C GLY A 319 -109.27 58.83 -24.25
N ALA A 320 -109.81 57.81 -24.92
CA ALA A 320 -111.08 57.92 -25.64
C ALA A 320 -112.30 58.17 -24.72
N GLN A 321 -112.30 57.59 -23.52
CA GLN A 321 -113.35 57.80 -22.51
C GLN A 321 -113.25 59.19 -21.89
N ILE A 322 -112.04 59.67 -21.61
CA ILE A 322 -111.80 61.04 -21.13
C ILE A 322 -112.30 62.04 -22.18
N GLN A 323 -112.05 61.79 -23.47
CA GLN A 323 -112.54 62.63 -24.55
C GLN A 323 -114.07 62.63 -24.61
N THR A 324 -114.75 61.48 -24.64
CA THR A 324 -116.23 61.45 -24.64
C THR A 324 -116.84 61.98 -23.35
N LEU A 325 -116.16 61.85 -22.21
CA LEU A 325 -116.59 62.46 -20.95
C LEU A 325 -116.44 63.99 -20.97
N SER A 326 -115.39 64.49 -21.64
CA SER A 326 -115.23 65.90 -21.96
C SER A 326 -116.37 66.36 -22.86
N ASP A 327 -116.66 65.64 -23.95
CA ASP A 327 -117.75 65.99 -24.88
C ASP A 327 -119.13 65.99 -24.21
N VAL A 328 -119.42 65.04 -23.30
CA VAL A 328 -120.67 65.00 -22.50
C VAL A 328 -120.73 66.15 -21.49
N LYS A 329 -119.62 66.44 -20.79
CA LYS A 329 -119.54 67.59 -19.88
C LYS A 329 -119.65 68.90 -20.64
N GLU A 330 -119.06 68.99 -21.82
CA GLU A 330 -119.10 70.15 -22.68
C GLU A 330 -120.51 70.38 -23.23
N LEU A 331 -121.23 69.35 -23.66
CA LEU A 331 -122.65 69.45 -24.05
C LEU A 331 -123.57 69.85 -22.88
N ARG A 332 -123.39 69.24 -21.70
CA ARG A 332 -124.17 69.60 -20.49
C ARG A 332 -123.87 71.01 -19.99
N ASN A 333 -122.59 71.39 -20.02
CA ASN A 333 -122.16 72.72 -19.64
C ASN A 333 -122.58 73.73 -20.69
N GLN A 334 -122.53 73.43 -21.99
CA GLN A 334 -123.05 74.30 -23.05
C GLN A 334 -124.54 74.54 -22.81
N HIS A 335 -125.36 73.52 -22.60
CA HIS A 335 -126.81 73.68 -22.40
C HIS A 335 -127.23 74.40 -21.10
N ASN A 336 -126.56 74.11 -19.97
CA ASN A 336 -126.86 74.77 -18.69
C ASN A 336 -126.16 76.13 -18.55
N SER A 337 -125.00 76.30 -19.18
CA SER A 337 -124.28 77.57 -19.20
C SER A 337 -124.87 78.52 -20.22
N THR A 338 -125.37 78.13 -21.40
CA THR A 338 -126.07 79.06 -22.32
C THR A 338 -127.25 79.74 -21.62
N ARG A 339 -128.01 78.99 -20.85
CA ARG A 339 -129.13 79.50 -20.03
C ARG A 339 -128.68 80.42 -18.88
N ARG A 340 -127.63 80.07 -18.12
CA ARG A 340 -127.14 80.88 -16.99
C ARG A 340 -126.16 82.00 -17.38
N LYS A 341 -125.47 81.87 -18.51
CA LYS A 341 -124.55 82.85 -19.11
C LYS A 341 -125.33 83.98 -19.75
N LEU A 342 -126.49 83.73 -20.35
CA LEU A 342 -127.36 84.80 -20.82
C LEU A 342 -127.67 85.79 -19.68
N GLU A 343 -128.07 85.28 -18.51
CA GLU A 343 -128.44 86.10 -17.34
C GLU A 343 -127.24 86.69 -16.57
N ARG A 344 -126.03 86.12 -16.68
CA ARG A 344 -124.80 86.60 -16.00
C ARG A 344 -123.95 87.51 -16.88
N LEU A 345 -123.79 87.22 -18.18
CA LEU A 345 -123.04 88.09 -19.09
C LEU A 345 -123.70 89.47 -19.23
N GLU A 346 -125.03 89.55 -19.15
CA GLU A 346 -125.74 90.84 -19.09
C GLU A 346 -125.35 91.66 -17.84
N ARG A 347 -124.90 91.01 -16.76
CA ARG A 347 -124.45 91.65 -15.50
C ARG A 347 -122.94 91.92 -15.49
N ASP A 348 -122.13 90.96 -15.92
CA ASP A 348 -120.67 91.00 -15.79
C ASP A 348 -120.02 91.95 -16.84
N VAL A 349 -120.61 92.12 -18.04
CA VAL A 349 -120.13 93.08 -19.05
C VAL A 349 -120.24 94.54 -18.54
N ALA A 350 -121.17 94.82 -17.64
CA ALA A 350 -121.31 96.14 -17.01
C ALA A 350 -120.22 96.41 -15.96
N GLU A 351 -119.70 95.36 -15.31
CA GLU A 351 -118.71 95.47 -14.23
C GLU A 351 -117.27 95.51 -14.77
N TRP A 352 -116.96 94.72 -15.81
CA TRP A 352 -115.63 94.68 -16.45
C TRP A 352 -115.22 96.00 -17.12
N ARG A 353 -116.18 96.81 -17.58
CA ARG A 353 -115.90 98.15 -18.10
C ARG A 353 -115.31 99.10 -17.06
N LYS A 354 -115.55 98.83 -15.76
CA LYS A 354 -115.15 99.68 -14.64
C LYS A 354 -113.76 99.34 -14.08
N GLU A 355 -113.30 98.09 -14.22
CA GLU A 355 -111.97 97.64 -13.74
C GLU A 355 -110.82 97.92 -14.72
N ARG A 356 -111.11 98.10 -16.02
CA ARG A 356 -110.10 98.33 -17.06
C ARG A 356 -109.40 99.70 -16.93
N GLU A 357 -110.05 100.69 -16.35
CA GLU A 357 -109.53 102.08 -16.28
C GLU A 357 -108.38 102.27 -15.26
N GLY A 358 -107.98 101.23 -14.50
CA GLY A 358 -107.04 101.36 -13.38
C GLY A 358 -105.67 100.64 -13.46
N MET A 359 -105.26 100.06 -14.60
CA MET A 359 -104.03 99.22 -14.68
C MET A 359 -102.88 99.79 -15.57
N PRO A 360 -101.59 99.43 -15.30
CA PRO A 360 -100.41 99.87 -16.09
C PRO A 360 -100.25 99.18 -17.46
N ASN A 361 -99.40 99.74 -18.33
CA ASN A 361 -99.29 99.42 -19.76
C ASN A 361 -98.57 98.06 -20.07
N ASP A 362 -99.09 97.24 -21.01
CA ASP A 362 -98.64 95.83 -21.27
C ASP A 362 -97.29 95.71 -22.01
N ASP A 363 -96.84 96.76 -22.69
CA ASP A 363 -95.63 96.70 -23.53
C ASP A 363 -94.32 96.63 -22.72
N ASP A 364 -94.23 97.31 -21.57
CA ASP A 364 -93.02 97.32 -20.71
C ASP A 364 -92.72 95.94 -20.09
N LEU A 365 -93.76 95.14 -19.82
CA LEU A 365 -93.64 93.80 -19.25
C LEU A 365 -93.20 92.74 -20.28
N LYS A 366 -93.31 93.04 -21.58
CA LYS A 366 -92.94 92.13 -22.67
C LYS A 366 -91.42 92.11 -22.87
N GLU A 367 -90.79 93.28 -22.81
CA GLU A 367 -89.36 93.46 -23.04
C GLU A 367 -88.51 92.83 -21.93
N GLN A 368 -88.90 92.99 -20.67
CA GLN A 368 -88.20 92.42 -19.51
C GLN A 368 -88.20 90.88 -19.49
N LYS A 369 -89.26 90.25 -19.99
CA LYS A 369 -89.37 88.78 -20.07
C LYS A 369 -88.38 88.20 -21.08
N GLU A 370 -88.21 88.85 -22.22
CA GLU A 370 -87.36 88.33 -23.31
C GLU A 370 -85.87 88.37 -22.95
N GLN A 371 -85.45 89.40 -22.21
CA GLN A 371 -84.08 89.50 -21.69
C GLN A 371 -83.74 88.39 -20.69
N LEU A 372 -84.66 88.06 -19.76
CA LEU A 372 -84.44 87.02 -18.75
C LEU A 372 -84.43 85.60 -19.37
N GLU A 373 -85.25 85.33 -20.40
CA GLU A 373 -85.24 84.05 -21.11
C GLU A 373 -83.94 83.82 -21.92
N ARG A 374 -83.27 84.89 -22.37
CA ARG A 374 -81.93 84.79 -22.99
C ARG A 374 -80.85 84.45 -21.95
N GLN A 375 -80.89 85.05 -20.77
CA GLN A 375 -79.96 84.76 -19.68
C GLN A 375 -80.07 83.31 -19.18
N GLN A 376 -81.29 82.77 -19.12
CA GLN A 376 -81.51 81.37 -18.74
C GLN A 376 -80.85 80.38 -19.70
N ARG A 377 -81.00 80.59 -21.02
CA ARG A 377 -80.42 79.71 -22.04
C ARG A 377 -78.88 79.72 -22.02
N ALA A 378 -78.26 80.87 -21.75
CA ALA A 378 -76.81 80.97 -21.62
C ALA A 378 -76.29 80.14 -20.44
N LYS A 379 -76.96 80.22 -19.28
CA LYS A 379 -76.59 79.45 -18.07
C LYS A 379 -76.82 77.94 -18.21
N ASP A 380 -77.82 77.52 -18.99
CA ASP A 380 -78.05 76.11 -19.31
C ASP A 380 -76.91 75.50 -20.13
N MET A 381 -76.34 76.26 -21.08
CA MET A 381 -75.19 75.80 -21.87
C MET A 381 -73.93 75.65 -20.99
N GLU A 382 -73.64 76.64 -20.12
CA GLU A 382 -72.50 76.59 -19.19
C GLU A 382 -72.56 75.38 -18.22
N GLU A 383 -73.75 75.06 -17.70
CA GLU A 383 -73.99 73.89 -16.84
C GLU A 383 -73.69 72.57 -17.58
N THR A 384 -74.12 72.45 -18.85
CA THR A 384 -73.87 71.25 -19.66
C THR A 384 -72.39 71.05 -20.00
N GLU A 385 -71.65 72.12 -20.26
CA GLU A 385 -70.22 72.04 -20.57
C GLU A 385 -69.41 71.56 -19.35
N ILE A 386 -69.66 72.13 -18.17
CA ILE A 386 -68.98 71.73 -16.92
C ILE A 386 -69.30 70.27 -16.56
N ARG A 387 -70.56 69.86 -16.73
CA ARG A 387 -70.99 68.48 -16.50
C ARG A 387 -70.27 67.50 -17.43
N SER A 388 -70.11 67.86 -18.70
CA SER A 388 -69.40 67.04 -19.70
C SER A 388 -67.91 66.87 -19.37
N LYS A 389 -67.25 67.95 -18.90
CA LYS A 389 -65.84 67.94 -18.47
C LYS A 389 -65.63 67.06 -17.24
N ARG A 390 -66.53 67.13 -16.25
CA ARG A 390 -66.50 66.28 -15.05
C ARG A 390 -66.67 64.80 -15.40
N GLU A 391 -67.58 64.48 -16.32
CA GLU A 391 -67.79 63.09 -16.77
C GLU A 391 -66.59 62.55 -17.57
N ALA A 392 -65.90 63.39 -18.32
CA ALA A 392 -64.66 63.02 -19.00
C ALA A 392 -63.52 62.71 -18.01
N LEU A 393 -63.28 63.59 -17.04
CA LEU A 393 -62.25 63.39 -15.99
C LEU A 393 -62.58 62.18 -15.09
N SER A 394 -63.86 61.93 -14.79
CA SER A 394 -64.27 60.75 -14.04
C SER A 394 -64.01 59.43 -14.78
N ARG A 395 -64.05 59.44 -16.12
CA ARG A 395 -63.65 58.27 -16.93
C ARG A 395 -62.14 58.09 -16.95
N GLU A 396 -61.37 59.19 -17.02
CA GLU A 396 -59.91 59.14 -16.96
C GLU A 396 -59.41 58.65 -15.59
N LEU A 397 -60.04 59.07 -14.51
CA LEU A 397 -59.77 58.57 -13.16
C LEU A 397 -59.94 57.04 -13.09
N ALA A 398 -61.04 56.51 -13.62
CA ALA A 398 -61.29 55.06 -13.63
C ALA A 398 -60.25 54.28 -14.45
N TYR A 399 -59.68 54.89 -15.50
CA TYR A 399 -58.61 54.30 -16.29
C TYR A 399 -57.28 54.30 -15.54
N VAL A 400 -56.87 55.43 -14.96
CA VAL A 400 -55.63 55.55 -14.16
C VAL A 400 -55.67 54.59 -12.96
N ASP A 401 -56.83 54.46 -12.31
CA ASP A 401 -57.02 53.59 -11.15
C ASP A 401 -56.97 52.09 -11.53
N SER A 402 -57.40 51.74 -12.76
CA SER A 402 -57.22 50.39 -13.33
C SER A 402 -55.76 50.07 -13.61
N GLU A 403 -55.01 51.00 -14.21
CA GLU A 403 -53.58 50.84 -14.49
C GLU A 403 -52.77 50.73 -13.20
N ARG A 404 -53.08 51.56 -12.19
CA ARG A 404 -52.49 51.46 -10.86
C ARG A 404 -52.63 50.06 -10.30
N ARG A 405 -53.85 49.49 -10.27
CA ARG A 405 -54.11 48.12 -9.77
C ARG A 405 -53.35 47.04 -10.53
N LYS A 406 -53.15 47.19 -11.85
CA LYS A 406 -52.36 46.24 -12.65
C LYS A 406 -50.88 46.28 -12.25
N VAL A 407 -50.31 47.47 -12.02
CA VAL A 407 -48.93 47.63 -11.57
C VAL A 407 -48.78 47.14 -10.12
N THR A 408 -49.73 47.42 -9.23
CA THR A 408 -49.72 46.90 -7.85
C THR A 408 -49.77 45.37 -7.82
N SER A 409 -50.65 44.75 -8.62
CA SER A 409 -50.75 43.29 -8.72
C SER A 409 -49.49 42.65 -9.33
N LYS A 410 -48.78 43.34 -10.23
CA LYS A 410 -47.47 42.88 -10.72
C LYS A 410 -46.41 42.95 -9.63
N LEU A 411 -46.41 44.00 -8.82
CA LEU A 411 -45.49 44.18 -7.69
C LEU A 411 -45.69 43.08 -6.62
N GLU A 412 -46.94 42.74 -6.30
CA GLU A 412 -47.29 41.62 -5.41
C GLU A 412 -46.86 40.24 -5.96
N LYS A 413 -46.86 40.06 -7.29
CA LYS A 413 -46.36 38.84 -7.93
C LYS A 413 -44.84 38.73 -7.87
N LEU A 414 -44.13 39.86 -7.89
CA LEU A 414 -42.68 39.91 -7.73
C LEU A 414 -42.24 39.64 -6.28
N ASP A 415 -43.06 40.04 -5.28
CA ASP A 415 -42.87 39.62 -3.88
C ASP A 415 -43.15 38.13 -3.63
N ASN A 416 -43.72 37.43 -4.62
CA ASN A 416 -44.05 36.00 -4.55
C ASN A 416 -42.82 35.09 -4.73
N GLU A 417 -41.66 35.58 -5.16
CA GLU A 417 -40.45 34.76 -5.37
C GLU A 417 -39.84 34.26 -4.04
N ASP A 418 -39.73 35.11 -3.02
CA ASP A 418 -39.27 34.72 -1.68
C ASP A 418 -40.25 33.75 -1.02
N VAL A 419 -41.55 33.95 -1.24
CA VAL A 419 -42.61 33.04 -0.81
C VAL A 419 -42.49 31.71 -1.56
N GLN A 420 -42.20 31.72 -2.85
CA GLN A 420 -41.98 30.50 -3.65
C GLN A 420 -40.73 29.75 -3.20
N ARG A 421 -39.60 30.41 -2.92
CA ARG A 421 -38.39 29.77 -2.38
C ARG A 421 -38.64 29.17 -1.01
N ARG A 422 -39.33 29.92 -0.13
CA ARG A 422 -39.73 29.42 1.19
C ARG A 422 -40.67 28.23 1.08
N LEU A 423 -41.64 28.24 0.16
CA LEU A 423 -42.55 27.10 -0.08
C LEU A 423 -41.84 25.90 -0.71
N ALA A 424 -40.89 26.13 -1.62
CA ALA A 424 -40.07 25.09 -2.21
C ALA A 424 -39.16 24.44 -1.16
N LEU A 425 -38.54 25.25 -0.30
CA LEU A 425 -37.74 24.77 0.82
C LEU A 425 -38.60 24.08 1.87
N GLN A 426 -39.79 24.59 2.20
CA GLN A 426 -40.73 23.94 3.12
C GLN A 426 -41.22 22.58 2.60
N ARG A 427 -41.33 22.39 1.27
CA ARG A 427 -41.63 21.10 0.67
C ARG A 427 -40.44 20.14 0.70
N ALA A 428 -39.22 20.65 0.57
CA ALA A 428 -38.00 19.85 0.54
C ALA A 428 -37.51 19.47 1.95
N ASP A 429 -37.55 20.42 2.89
CA ASP A 429 -37.14 20.30 4.28
C ASP A 429 -38.05 21.17 5.19
N PRO A 430 -39.19 20.61 5.65
CA PRO A 430 -40.11 21.32 6.54
C PRO A 430 -39.49 21.66 7.91
N ASP A 431 -38.59 20.81 8.40
CA ASP A 431 -37.98 20.90 9.73
C ASP A 431 -36.99 22.08 9.78
N CYS A 432 -36.26 22.32 8.68
CA CYS A 432 -35.43 23.51 8.46
C CYS A 432 -36.23 24.81 8.61
N VAL A 433 -37.36 24.92 7.89
CA VAL A 433 -38.19 26.14 7.91
C VAL A 433 -38.79 26.36 9.31
N TYR A 434 -39.19 25.27 9.98
CA TYR A 434 -39.65 25.34 11.37
C TYR A 434 -38.57 25.85 12.33
N ALA A 435 -37.34 25.33 12.23
CA ALA A 435 -36.23 25.79 13.06
C ALA A 435 -35.84 27.24 12.77
N ALA A 436 -35.92 27.67 11.51
CA ALA A 436 -35.68 29.06 11.12
C ALA A 436 -36.75 30.02 11.68
N ASP A 437 -38.02 29.64 11.59
CA ASP A 437 -39.12 30.41 12.18
C ASP A 437 -39.00 30.46 13.70
N TRP A 438 -38.60 29.36 14.34
CA TRP A 438 -38.34 29.33 15.77
C TRP A 438 -37.19 30.28 16.14
N ALA A 439 -36.06 30.21 15.45
CA ALA A 439 -34.91 31.08 15.71
C ALA A 439 -35.27 32.57 15.52
N LYS A 440 -36.03 32.90 14.48
CA LYS A 440 -36.50 34.26 14.21
C LYS A 440 -37.46 34.77 15.29
N ASN A 441 -38.40 33.95 15.74
CA ASN A 441 -39.36 34.32 16.79
C ASN A 441 -38.72 34.37 18.19
N ASN A 442 -37.66 33.58 18.42
CA ASN A 442 -36.96 33.49 19.69
C ASN A 442 -35.60 34.19 19.68
N GLN A 443 -35.39 35.16 18.78
CA GLN A 443 -34.12 35.88 18.64
C GLN A 443 -33.69 36.59 19.93
N HIS A 444 -34.64 37.00 20.78
CA HIS A 444 -34.39 37.60 22.09
C HIS A 444 -33.76 36.61 23.11
N ARG A 445 -33.85 35.30 22.86
CA ARG A 445 -33.26 34.23 23.69
C ARG A 445 -31.89 33.78 23.19
N LEU A 446 -31.48 34.25 22.01
CA LEU A 446 -30.21 33.94 21.38
C LEU A 446 -29.23 35.08 21.62
N LYS A 447 -27.96 34.75 21.87
CA LYS A 447 -26.88 35.70 22.17
C LYS A 447 -26.44 36.47 20.93
N ARG A 448 -26.45 35.82 19.76
CA ARG A 448 -26.06 36.38 18.47
C ARG A 448 -27.12 36.12 17.40
N LYS A 449 -26.96 36.79 16.26
CA LYS A 449 -27.85 36.61 15.12
C LYS A 449 -27.62 35.21 14.54
N VAL A 450 -28.71 34.50 14.28
CA VAL A 450 -28.68 33.23 13.55
C VAL A 450 -29.16 33.50 12.14
N TRP A 451 -28.36 33.10 11.16
CA TRP A 451 -28.60 33.34 9.75
C TRP A 451 -29.23 32.10 9.11
N GLY A 452 -30.05 32.30 8.08
CA GLY A 452 -30.54 31.21 7.26
C GLY A 452 -32.04 30.96 7.34
N PRO A 453 -32.54 30.00 6.55
CA PRO A 453 -31.79 28.99 5.80
C PRO A 453 -30.91 29.57 4.69
N ILE A 454 -29.71 29.01 4.46
CA ILE A 454 -28.69 29.55 3.54
C ILE A 454 -29.24 29.83 2.13
N ALA A 455 -30.18 29.03 1.62
CA ALA A 455 -30.84 29.26 0.33
C ALA A 455 -31.64 30.57 0.22
N LEU A 456 -32.10 31.14 1.34
CA LEU A 456 -32.82 32.42 1.37
C LEU A 456 -31.88 33.62 1.55
N GLU A 457 -30.67 33.39 2.07
CA GLU A 457 -29.68 34.43 2.36
C GLU A 457 -28.68 34.65 1.21
N MET A 458 -28.76 33.86 0.14
CA MET A 458 -27.90 33.99 -1.04
C MET A 458 -28.64 34.58 -2.25
N LYS A 459 -27.93 35.44 -2.99
CA LYS A 459 -28.35 36.00 -4.28
C LYS A 459 -27.41 35.53 -5.39
N LEU A 460 -27.98 35.32 -6.57
CA LEU A 460 -27.29 34.96 -7.80
C LEU A 460 -27.74 35.93 -8.89
N ASN A 461 -26.87 36.20 -9.87
CA ASN A 461 -27.12 37.20 -10.92
C ASN A 461 -27.58 36.60 -12.26
N GLU A 462 -27.35 35.29 -12.51
CA GLU A 462 -27.84 34.59 -13.71
C GLU A 462 -28.48 33.24 -13.39
N THR A 463 -29.53 32.85 -14.12
CA THR A 463 -30.24 31.56 -13.94
C THR A 463 -29.29 30.37 -14.12
N MET A 464 -28.27 30.53 -14.96
CA MET A 464 -27.21 29.54 -15.16
C MET A 464 -26.34 29.38 -13.93
N HIS A 465 -26.07 30.45 -13.17
CA HIS A 465 -25.32 30.38 -11.92
C HIS A 465 -26.11 29.61 -10.84
N ALA A 466 -27.44 29.74 -10.83
CA ALA A 466 -28.30 28.92 -9.97
C ALA A 466 -28.14 27.42 -10.22
N LYS A 467 -27.98 27.04 -11.49
CA LYS A 467 -27.69 25.66 -11.88
C LYS A 467 -26.35 25.19 -11.31
N TYR A 468 -25.30 26.01 -11.44
CA TYR A 468 -23.96 25.66 -10.99
C TYR A 468 -23.86 25.52 -9.46
N VAL A 469 -24.51 26.44 -8.74
CA VAL A 469 -24.47 26.49 -7.27
C VAL A 469 -25.33 25.40 -6.65
N GLU A 470 -26.56 25.17 -7.14
CA GLU A 470 -27.46 24.14 -6.59
C GLU A 470 -26.95 22.71 -6.82
N ASP A 471 -26.27 22.45 -7.94
CA ASP A 471 -25.63 21.16 -8.22
C ASP A 471 -24.32 20.96 -7.43
N THR A 472 -23.67 22.06 -7.05
CA THR A 472 -22.40 22.01 -6.31
C THR A 472 -22.57 21.92 -4.81
N LEU A 473 -23.59 22.59 -4.26
CA LEU A 473 -23.83 22.58 -2.83
C LEU A 473 -24.62 21.33 -2.40
N PRO A 474 -24.24 20.68 -1.29
CA PRO A 474 -25.08 19.65 -0.68
C PRO A 474 -26.46 20.21 -0.30
N LYS A 475 -27.52 19.42 -0.54
CA LYS A 475 -28.90 19.85 -0.25
C LYS A 475 -29.13 20.26 1.21
N TRP A 476 -28.51 19.56 2.15
CA TRP A 476 -28.61 19.87 3.59
C TRP A 476 -28.00 21.25 3.93
N LEU A 477 -26.99 21.68 3.17
CA LEU A 477 -26.33 22.97 3.41
C LEU A 477 -27.21 24.12 2.94
N LEU A 478 -27.95 23.95 1.83
CA LEU A 478 -28.94 24.92 1.37
C LEU A 478 -30.05 25.17 2.43
N GLY A 479 -30.41 24.12 3.19
CA GLY A 479 -31.34 24.19 4.32
C GLY A 479 -30.67 24.46 5.68
N ALA A 480 -29.38 24.75 5.73
CA ALA A 480 -28.70 24.95 7.01
C ALA A 480 -28.98 26.34 7.58
N LEU A 481 -29.08 26.42 8.91
CA LEU A 481 -28.97 27.65 9.69
C LEU A 481 -27.51 27.87 10.08
N VAL A 482 -27.05 29.11 10.16
CA VAL A 482 -25.69 29.46 10.55
C VAL A 482 -25.73 30.22 11.87
N ALA A 483 -25.21 29.60 12.92
CA ALA A 483 -25.07 30.20 14.25
C ALA A 483 -23.65 30.74 14.44
N GLU A 484 -23.53 31.94 15.01
CA GLU A 484 -22.23 32.58 15.26
C GLU A 484 -21.57 32.13 16.58
N CYS A 485 -22.29 31.39 17.42
CA CYS A 485 -21.73 30.84 18.66
C CYS A 485 -22.31 29.47 19.02
N TYR A 486 -21.52 28.70 19.76
CA TYR A 486 -21.86 27.33 20.18
C TYR A 486 -23.04 27.28 21.16
N ASP A 487 -23.22 28.33 21.97
CA ASP A 487 -24.33 28.40 22.92
C ASP A 487 -25.68 28.54 22.22
N ASP A 488 -25.76 29.36 21.17
CA ASP A 488 -26.98 29.54 20.38
C ASP A 488 -27.33 28.29 19.58
N TYR A 489 -26.32 27.60 19.05
CA TYR A 489 -26.48 26.28 18.45
C TYR A 489 -27.15 25.29 19.43
N ASN A 490 -26.64 25.18 20.66
CA ASN A 490 -27.21 24.29 21.68
C ASN A 490 -28.60 24.72 22.15
N THR A 491 -28.84 26.03 22.26
CA THR A 491 -30.15 26.57 22.63
C THR A 491 -31.20 26.24 21.58
N ILE A 492 -30.90 26.45 20.29
CA ILE A 492 -31.79 26.06 19.19
C ILE A 492 -32.03 24.55 19.23
N LEU A 493 -30.97 23.74 19.29
CA LEU A 493 -31.09 22.28 19.25
C LEU A 493 -31.91 21.73 20.44
N ARG A 494 -31.72 22.30 21.63
CA ARG A 494 -32.43 21.90 22.86
C ARG A 494 -33.89 22.32 22.82
N GLU A 495 -34.18 23.58 22.51
CA GLU A 495 -35.52 24.15 22.61
C GLU A 495 -36.43 23.70 21.48
N VAL A 496 -35.90 23.60 20.25
CA VAL A 496 -36.64 23.09 19.09
C VAL A 496 -37.05 21.62 19.30
N ASN A 497 -36.29 20.86 20.08
CA ASN A 497 -36.55 19.44 20.38
C ASN A 497 -37.17 19.16 21.77
N ASN A 498 -37.30 20.15 22.65
CA ASN A 498 -37.88 19.99 23.99
C ASN A 498 -39.41 20.04 24.01
N GLY A 499 -40.06 20.45 22.92
CA GLY A 499 -41.53 20.48 22.82
C GLY A 499 -42.11 19.07 22.79
N ASN A 500 -42.97 18.77 23.77
CA ASN A 500 -43.68 17.51 24.09
C ASN A 500 -44.35 16.82 22.87
N SER A 501 -43.55 16.31 21.94
CA SER A 501 -43.97 15.65 20.72
C SER A 501 -42.96 14.57 20.38
N ASP A 502 -43.45 13.38 20.04
CA ASP A 502 -42.69 12.17 19.65
C ASP A 502 -41.79 12.35 18.40
N ARG A 503 -41.58 13.58 17.94
CA ARG A 503 -40.91 13.93 16.69
C ARG A 503 -39.73 14.87 16.94
N ARG A 504 -38.51 14.32 16.86
CA ARG A 504 -37.27 15.11 16.80
C ARG A 504 -37.21 15.88 15.47
N VAL A 505 -37.06 17.20 15.55
CA VAL A 505 -36.85 18.09 14.40
C VAL A 505 -35.39 17.98 13.99
N LYS A 506 -35.13 17.58 12.74
CA LYS A 506 -33.77 17.35 12.21
C LYS A 506 -33.27 18.54 11.39
N ALA A 507 -33.23 19.73 11.99
CA ALA A 507 -32.68 20.91 11.32
C ALA A 507 -31.14 20.91 11.33
N SER A 508 -30.52 21.22 10.18
CA SER A 508 -29.06 21.36 10.08
C SER A 508 -28.64 22.75 10.56
N ILE A 509 -27.70 22.82 11.49
CA ILE A 509 -27.16 24.08 12.01
C ILE A 509 -25.63 24.02 11.93
N VAL A 510 -25.05 24.99 11.23
CA VAL A 510 -23.61 25.19 11.03
C VAL A 510 -23.12 26.27 12.01
N ILE A 511 -21.91 26.11 12.53
CA ILE A 511 -21.32 27.05 13.48
C ILE A 511 -20.15 27.75 12.80
N VAL A 512 -20.15 29.08 12.79
CA VAL A 512 -19.00 29.90 12.41
C VAL A 512 -18.46 30.51 13.70
N GLU A 513 -17.39 29.92 14.24
CA GLU A 513 -16.86 30.27 15.57
C GLU A 513 -16.51 31.76 15.65
N ASN A 514 -17.08 32.45 16.64
CA ASN A 514 -16.89 33.87 16.94
C ASN A 514 -17.22 34.85 15.79
N GLY A 515 -17.79 34.40 14.68
CA GLY A 515 -18.02 35.23 13.49
C GLY A 515 -16.73 35.64 12.76
N THR A 516 -15.60 34.97 13.02
CA THR A 516 -14.34 35.28 12.35
C THR A 516 -14.35 34.72 10.93
N CYS A 517 -14.28 35.60 9.93
CA CYS A 517 -14.15 35.21 8.52
C CYS A 517 -12.67 35.03 8.18
N HIS A 518 -12.30 33.91 7.57
CA HIS A 518 -10.91 33.61 7.24
C HIS A 518 -10.53 34.16 5.86
N ALA A 519 -9.23 34.45 5.66
CA ALA A 519 -8.73 34.80 4.34
C ALA A 519 -8.92 33.61 3.38
N VAL A 520 -9.43 33.90 2.17
CA VAL A 520 -9.76 32.86 1.20
C VAL A 520 -8.49 32.20 0.67
N HIS A 521 -8.26 30.95 1.06
CA HIS A 521 -7.17 30.16 0.50
C HIS A 521 -7.58 29.58 -0.85
N ARG A 522 -7.20 30.24 -1.94
CA ARG A 522 -7.49 29.76 -3.29
C ARG A 522 -6.46 28.69 -3.73
N PRO A 523 -6.93 27.64 -4.41
CA PRO A 523 -6.08 26.55 -4.89
C PRO A 523 -5.02 26.94 -5.94
N PHE A 524 -5.32 27.95 -6.75
CA PHE A 524 -4.49 28.37 -7.88
C PHE A 524 -3.97 29.79 -7.69
N SER A 525 -2.73 30.04 -8.12
CA SER A 525 -2.16 31.39 -8.14
C SER A 525 -2.86 32.27 -9.18
N ILE A 526 -2.81 33.59 -8.99
CA ILE A 526 -3.42 34.57 -9.91
C ILE A 526 -2.88 34.38 -11.35
N GLN A 527 -1.57 34.12 -11.48
CA GLN A 527 -0.92 33.90 -12.78
C GLN A 527 -1.42 32.62 -13.49
N GLN A 528 -1.63 31.53 -12.75
CA GLN A 528 -2.19 30.29 -13.32
C GLN A 528 -3.65 30.48 -13.75
N MET A 529 -4.44 31.22 -12.97
CA MET A 529 -5.83 31.52 -13.31
C MET A 529 -5.93 32.41 -14.55
N ASP A 530 -5.02 33.36 -14.74
CA ASP A 530 -4.98 34.18 -15.96
C ASP A 530 -4.57 33.37 -17.20
N ASP A 531 -3.65 32.41 -17.05
CA ASP A 531 -3.31 31.46 -18.12
C ASP A 531 -4.51 30.56 -18.49
N TYR A 532 -5.22 30.02 -17.50
CA TYR A 532 -6.43 29.23 -17.73
C TYR A 532 -7.60 30.03 -18.29
N ARG A 533 -7.71 31.31 -17.94
CA ARG A 533 -8.65 32.27 -18.57
C ARG A 533 -8.38 32.38 -20.07
N GLN A 534 -7.12 32.58 -20.45
CA GLN A 534 -6.74 32.80 -21.85
C GLN A 534 -6.76 31.51 -22.69
N ARG A 535 -6.26 30.39 -22.16
CA ARG A 535 -6.14 29.13 -22.91
C ARG A 535 -7.41 28.30 -22.92
N TYR A 536 -8.11 28.26 -21.79
CA TYR A 536 -9.21 27.30 -21.57
C TYR A 536 -10.58 27.97 -21.36
N GLY A 537 -10.64 29.31 -21.32
CA GLY A 537 -11.89 30.05 -21.19
C GLY A 537 -12.55 29.92 -19.81
N ILE A 538 -11.77 29.67 -18.76
CA ILE A 538 -12.25 29.64 -17.37
C ILE A 538 -12.52 31.08 -16.92
N LYS A 539 -13.71 31.41 -16.42
CA LYS A 539 -14.07 32.78 -16.01
C LYS A 539 -13.56 33.14 -14.61
N GLY A 540 -13.60 32.21 -13.67
CA GLY A 540 -13.27 32.47 -12.26
C GLY A 540 -13.73 31.32 -11.37
N PHE A 541 -13.91 31.59 -10.08
CA PHE A 541 -14.41 30.61 -9.12
C PHE A 541 -15.91 30.77 -8.87
N LEU A 542 -16.55 29.69 -8.44
CA LEU A 542 -17.99 29.65 -8.22
C LEU A 542 -18.42 30.54 -7.04
N ASP A 543 -17.55 30.76 -6.04
CA ASP A 543 -17.84 31.65 -4.91
C ASP A 543 -17.92 33.13 -5.29
N GLU A 544 -17.28 33.54 -6.38
CA GLU A 544 -17.35 34.91 -6.92
C GLU A 544 -18.70 35.20 -7.60
N LEU A 545 -19.46 34.15 -7.92
CA LEU A 545 -20.78 34.26 -8.56
C LEU A 545 -21.94 34.32 -7.55
N VAL A 546 -21.65 34.09 -6.26
CA VAL A 546 -22.63 34.14 -5.17
C VAL A 546 -22.47 35.44 -4.41
N THR A 547 -23.58 36.13 -4.12
CA THR A 547 -23.60 37.27 -3.20
C THR A 547 -24.36 36.89 -1.94
N ALA A 548 -23.69 36.84 -0.79
CA ALA A 548 -24.29 36.54 0.51
C ALA A 548 -23.60 37.35 1.63
N PRO A 549 -24.13 37.39 2.86
CA PRO A 549 -23.41 37.93 4.01
C PRO A 549 -22.10 37.18 4.27
N ASP A 550 -21.07 37.87 4.78
CA ASP A 550 -19.71 37.30 4.95
C ASP A 550 -19.70 35.99 5.76
N ILE A 551 -20.52 35.91 6.80
CA ILE A 551 -20.68 34.73 7.66
C ILE A 551 -21.29 33.54 6.88
N VAL A 552 -22.22 33.83 5.96
CA VAL A 552 -22.82 32.82 5.07
C VAL A 552 -21.82 32.40 3.99
N HIS A 553 -21.03 33.33 3.46
CA HIS A 553 -19.92 33.01 2.55
C HIS A 553 -18.88 32.09 3.22
N GLU A 554 -18.54 32.34 4.48
CA GLU A 554 -17.63 31.47 5.24
C GLU A 554 -18.22 30.06 5.38
N ALA A 555 -19.50 29.94 5.75
CA ALA A 555 -20.18 28.63 5.81
C ALA A 555 -20.22 27.91 4.45
N LEU A 556 -20.49 28.66 3.36
CA LEU A 556 -20.46 28.14 1.99
C LEU A 556 -19.06 27.73 1.53
N ARG A 557 -18.00 28.36 2.04
CA ARG A 557 -16.61 28.02 1.73
C ARG A 557 -16.15 26.80 2.54
N ALA A 558 -16.34 26.83 3.85
CA ALA A 558 -15.90 25.79 4.77
C ALA A 558 -16.62 24.46 4.53
N HIS A 559 -17.94 24.48 4.29
CA HIS A 559 -18.75 23.27 4.12
C HIS A 559 -19.15 22.99 2.66
N GLY A 560 -19.26 24.03 1.82
CA GLY A 560 -19.67 23.90 0.41
C GLY A 560 -18.52 23.86 -0.59
N GLY A 561 -17.32 24.32 -0.22
CA GLY A 561 -16.14 24.28 -1.09
C GLY A 561 -16.21 25.16 -2.34
N LEU A 562 -17.13 26.14 -2.41
CA LEU A 562 -17.36 26.96 -3.61
C LEU A 562 -16.10 27.68 -4.13
N HIS A 563 -15.19 28.06 -3.22
CA HIS A 563 -13.94 28.75 -3.54
C HIS A 563 -12.91 27.88 -4.28
N THR A 564 -13.15 26.57 -4.36
CA THR A 564 -12.27 25.59 -5.06
C THR A 564 -12.78 25.20 -6.45
N VAL A 565 -14.03 25.53 -6.77
CA VAL A 565 -14.69 25.12 -8.01
C VAL A 565 -14.57 26.22 -9.05
N MET A 566 -13.98 25.91 -10.19
CA MET A 566 -13.83 26.87 -11.30
C MET A 566 -15.05 26.87 -12.22
N VAL A 567 -15.27 27.98 -12.92
CA VAL A 567 -16.40 28.16 -13.84
C VAL A 567 -15.88 28.30 -15.26
N GLY A 568 -16.15 27.31 -16.09
CA GLY A 568 -15.84 27.28 -17.52
C GLY A 568 -16.91 27.96 -18.36
N SER A 569 -16.49 28.48 -19.51
CA SER A 569 -17.40 29.04 -20.52
C SER A 569 -17.80 27.99 -21.56
N GLN A 570 -18.65 28.36 -22.52
CA GLN A 570 -18.95 27.52 -23.68
C GLN A 570 -17.68 27.11 -24.45
N GLN A 571 -16.69 28.00 -24.50
CA GLN A 571 -15.38 27.72 -25.11
C GLN A 571 -14.66 26.57 -24.41
N THR A 572 -14.76 26.49 -23.08
CA THR A 572 -14.20 25.39 -22.29
C THR A 572 -14.86 24.05 -22.67
N GLU A 573 -16.18 24.05 -22.84
CA GLU A 573 -16.95 22.86 -23.26
C GLU A 573 -16.55 22.40 -24.67
N ASP A 574 -16.39 23.33 -25.61
CA ASP A 574 -15.99 23.02 -26.99
C ASP A 574 -14.58 22.43 -27.05
N ILE A 575 -13.65 22.91 -26.21
CA ILE A 575 -12.29 22.36 -26.09
C ILE A 575 -12.33 20.93 -25.53
N ILE A 576 -13.18 20.67 -24.53
CA ILE A 576 -13.36 19.33 -23.97
C ILE A 576 -13.93 18.37 -25.01
N ASN A 577 -14.96 18.79 -25.75
CA ASN A 577 -15.59 17.97 -26.78
C ASN A 577 -14.67 17.67 -27.97
N ARG A 578 -13.65 18.51 -28.21
CA ARG A 578 -12.59 18.29 -29.21
C ARG A 578 -11.43 17.42 -28.70
N GLY A 579 -11.49 16.93 -27.45
CA GLY A 579 -10.45 16.09 -26.85
C GLY A 579 -9.22 16.85 -26.34
N GLY A 580 -9.35 18.13 -25.99
CA GLY A 580 -8.25 18.92 -25.42
C GLY A 580 -7.76 18.38 -24.06
N GLN A 581 -6.46 18.49 -23.79
CA GLN A 581 -5.80 17.98 -22.56
C GLN A 581 -6.04 18.83 -21.30
N ILE A 582 -7.19 19.51 -21.20
CA ILE A 582 -7.52 20.43 -20.10
C ILE A 582 -7.51 19.73 -18.73
N PHE A 583 -7.90 18.46 -18.67
CA PHE A 583 -7.97 17.70 -17.42
C PHE A 583 -6.59 17.37 -16.84
N ASN A 584 -5.58 17.15 -17.67
CA ASN A 584 -4.23 16.84 -17.21
C ASN A 584 -3.53 18.07 -16.65
N ASP A 585 -3.62 19.20 -17.34
CA ASP A 585 -2.97 20.44 -16.93
C ASP A 585 -3.53 20.95 -15.60
N ILE A 586 -4.87 20.96 -15.46
CA ILE A 586 -5.53 21.44 -14.26
C ILE A 586 -5.35 20.46 -13.08
N ALA A 587 -5.42 19.13 -13.33
CA ALA A 587 -5.21 18.13 -12.28
C ALA A 587 -3.75 17.95 -11.87
N SER A 588 -2.78 18.35 -12.71
CA SER A 588 -1.36 18.28 -12.35
C SER A 588 -0.98 19.27 -11.25
N SER A 589 -1.65 20.43 -11.22
CA SER A 589 -1.41 21.50 -10.25
C SER A 589 -2.05 21.21 -8.89
N GLU A 590 -3.22 20.56 -8.88
CA GLU A 590 -3.91 20.15 -7.66
C GLU A 590 -4.41 18.71 -7.72
N ARG A 591 -4.16 17.94 -6.65
CA ARG A 591 -4.54 16.52 -6.55
C ARG A 591 -6.02 16.24 -6.82
N LYS A 592 -6.89 17.24 -6.64
CA LYS A 592 -8.32 17.18 -6.96
C LYS A 592 -8.78 18.57 -7.37
N SER A 593 -9.33 18.69 -8.58
CA SER A 593 -9.90 19.96 -9.06
C SER A 593 -11.29 19.72 -9.65
N ALA A 594 -12.16 20.71 -9.52
CA ALA A 594 -13.51 20.66 -10.06
C ALA A 594 -13.80 21.93 -10.85
N PHE A 595 -14.47 21.76 -11.99
CA PHE A 595 -14.96 22.90 -12.75
C PHE A 595 -16.31 22.59 -13.41
N VAL A 596 -17.09 23.64 -13.63
CA VAL A 596 -18.46 23.56 -14.14
C VAL A 596 -18.56 24.33 -15.45
N THR A 597 -19.17 23.73 -16.46
CA THR A 597 -19.50 24.36 -17.75
C THR A 597 -21.02 24.52 -17.88
N PRO A 598 -21.54 25.18 -18.94
CA PRO A 598 -22.98 25.36 -19.11
C PRO A 598 -23.84 24.08 -19.06
N TYR A 599 -23.26 22.93 -19.41
CA TYR A 599 -23.99 21.66 -19.47
C TYR A 599 -23.56 20.66 -18.41
N LYS A 600 -22.27 20.63 -18.07
CA LYS A 600 -21.66 19.53 -17.31
C LYS A 600 -20.76 20.03 -16.20
N LYS A 601 -20.60 19.17 -15.19
CA LYS A 601 -19.65 19.33 -14.12
C LYS A 601 -18.57 18.27 -14.25
N TYR A 602 -17.32 18.71 -14.21
CA TYR A 602 -16.15 17.86 -14.31
C TYR A 602 -15.40 17.88 -13.00
N VAL A 603 -15.12 16.70 -12.45
CA VAL A 603 -14.30 16.53 -11.25
C VAL A 603 -13.13 15.64 -11.62
N THR A 604 -11.94 16.21 -11.60
CA THR A 604 -10.70 15.47 -11.84
C THR A 604 -10.02 15.14 -10.52
N SER A 605 -9.48 13.93 -10.43
CA SER A 605 -8.72 13.48 -9.27
C SER A 605 -7.53 12.64 -9.69
N VAL A 606 -6.40 12.92 -9.05
CA VAL A 606 -5.15 12.16 -9.20
C VAL A 606 -5.16 11.03 -8.18
N SER A 607 -4.96 9.78 -8.63
CA SER A 607 -4.95 8.62 -7.74
C SER A 607 -3.89 8.75 -6.63
N LYS A 608 -4.27 8.38 -5.40
CA LYS A 608 -3.36 8.30 -4.24
C LYS A 608 -2.45 7.07 -4.27
N TYR A 609 -2.84 6.04 -5.01
CA TYR A 609 -2.15 4.75 -5.08
C TYR A 609 -1.78 4.44 -6.55
N GLY A 610 -0.59 3.88 -6.79
CA GLY A 610 -0.07 3.58 -8.13
C GLY A 610 0.50 4.78 -8.91
N ASN A 611 0.45 4.72 -10.24
CA ASN A 611 1.11 5.66 -11.17
C ASN A 611 0.51 7.08 -11.24
N ARG A 612 -0.22 7.55 -10.23
CA ARG A 612 -0.82 8.91 -10.16
C ARG A 612 -1.65 9.27 -11.39
N ASN A 613 -2.41 8.30 -11.92
CA ASN A 613 -3.27 8.51 -13.08
C ASN A 613 -4.37 9.55 -12.75
N VAL A 614 -4.62 10.46 -13.71
CA VAL A 614 -5.72 11.43 -13.65
C VAL A 614 -7.00 10.71 -14.04
N THR A 615 -8.01 10.77 -13.17
CA THR A 615 -9.35 10.24 -13.42
C THR A 615 -10.34 11.40 -13.44
N THR A 616 -11.20 11.44 -14.45
CA THR A 616 -12.20 12.49 -14.63
C THR A 616 -13.59 11.89 -14.48
N ARG A 617 -14.39 12.45 -13.57
CA ARG A 617 -15.83 12.16 -13.44
C ARG A 617 -16.62 13.30 -14.04
N THR A 618 -17.57 12.97 -14.90
CA THR A 618 -18.43 13.92 -15.60
C THR A 618 -19.87 13.70 -15.18
N ASN A 619 -20.51 14.74 -14.66
CA ASN A 619 -21.92 14.72 -14.27
C ASN A 619 -22.68 15.76 -15.11
N ASP A 620 -23.86 15.39 -15.59
CA ASP A 620 -24.76 16.37 -16.22
C ASP A 620 -25.36 17.27 -15.14
N LEU A 621 -25.41 18.58 -15.42
CA LEU A 621 -25.99 19.53 -14.49
C LEU A 621 -27.52 19.41 -14.50
N LEU A 622 -28.09 19.22 -13.31
CA LEU A 622 -29.54 19.21 -13.11
C LEU A 622 -30.12 20.62 -13.16
N ASN A 623 -31.37 20.76 -13.59
CA ASN A 623 -32.05 22.06 -13.55
C ASN A 623 -32.31 22.50 -12.10
N PRO A 624 -32.03 23.78 -11.75
CA PRO A 624 -32.21 24.26 -10.39
C PRO A 624 -33.69 24.24 -10.00
N ARG A 625 -33.99 23.80 -8.79
CA ARG A 625 -35.36 23.74 -8.24
C ARG A 625 -35.57 24.73 -7.10
N LEU A 626 -34.52 25.03 -6.34
CA LEU A 626 -34.54 25.95 -5.20
C LEU A 626 -34.07 27.36 -5.57
N LEU A 627 -33.02 27.50 -6.38
CA LEU A 627 -32.35 28.78 -6.65
C LEU A 627 -32.75 29.43 -7.99
N ALA A 628 -33.62 28.79 -8.78
CA ALA A 628 -34.02 29.20 -10.13
C ALA A 628 -34.74 30.55 -10.22
N ALA A 629 -35.28 31.07 -9.10
CA ALA A 629 -36.10 32.27 -9.04
C ALA A 629 -35.32 33.52 -8.61
N SER A 630 -34.06 33.71 -9.07
CA SER A 630 -33.17 34.73 -8.48
C SER A 630 -32.75 35.92 -9.34
N THR A 631 -33.01 35.93 -10.64
CA THR A 631 -32.06 36.64 -11.52
C THR A 631 -32.57 37.73 -12.43
N SER A 632 -33.75 38.31 -12.20
CA SER A 632 -34.15 39.44 -13.05
C SER A 632 -35.30 40.27 -12.50
N ASN A 633 -35.18 40.94 -11.34
CA ASN A 633 -36.28 41.81 -10.88
C ASN A 633 -35.92 42.98 -9.95
N GLU A 634 -34.67 43.27 -9.60
CA GLU A 634 -34.38 44.43 -8.72
C GLU A 634 -34.54 45.75 -9.50
N ASP A 635 -34.10 45.79 -10.75
CA ASP A 635 -34.31 46.91 -11.67
C ASP A 635 -35.78 47.04 -12.08
N GLU A 636 -36.45 45.95 -12.47
CA GLU A 636 -37.89 45.96 -12.80
C GLU A 636 -38.76 46.35 -11.60
N LYS A 637 -38.41 45.94 -10.38
CA LYS A 637 -39.11 46.37 -9.15
C LYS A 637 -38.91 47.85 -8.87
N SER A 638 -37.72 48.39 -9.16
CA SER A 638 -37.45 49.83 -9.02
C SER A 638 -38.21 50.66 -10.07
N GLU A 639 -38.26 50.19 -11.32
CA GLU A 639 -39.03 50.81 -12.41
C GLU A 639 -40.53 50.78 -12.12
N MET A 640 -41.07 49.64 -11.68
CA MET A 640 -42.49 49.50 -11.35
C MET A 640 -42.90 50.33 -10.14
N LYS A 641 -42.00 50.54 -9.15
CA LYS A 641 -42.23 51.47 -8.04
C LYS A 641 -42.28 52.92 -8.50
N ASN A 642 -41.41 53.32 -9.44
CA ASN A 642 -41.42 54.67 -10.00
C ASN A 642 -42.70 54.93 -10.79
N ILE A 643 -43.14 53.96 -11.60
CA ILE A 643 -44.40 54.03 -12.35
C ILE A 643 -45.61 54.11 -11.40
N LEU A 644 -45.59 53.37 -10.29
CA LEU A 644 -46.66 53.43 -9.29
C LEU A 644 -46.75 54.83 -8.65
N HIS A 645 -45.60 55.42 -8.30
CA HIS A 645 -45.57 56.75 -7.71
C HIS A 645 -46.06 57.84 -8.70
N GLU A 646 -45.77 57.69 -9.98
CA GLU A 646 -46.23 58.61 -11.03
C GLU A 646 -47.76 58.51 -11.24
N LEU A 647 -48.31 57.29 -11.24
CA LEU A 647 -49.76 57.05 -11.36
C LEU A 647 -50.53 57.58 -10.13
N GLU A 648 -50.00 57.42 -8.92
CA GLU A 648 -50.60 57.97 -7.70
C GLU A 648 -50.61 59.50 -7.68
N ALA A 649 -49.57 60.15 -8.21
CA ALA A 649 -49.53 61.60 -8.36
C ALA A 649 -50.55 62.10 -9.40
N ARG A 650 -50.78 61.33 -10.47
CA ARG A 650 -51.77 61.63 -11.50
C ARG A 650 -53.21 61.46 -10.99
N GLU A 651 -53.48 60.41 -10.22
CA GLU A 651 -54.80 60.17 -9.60
C GLU A 651 -55.22 61.33 -8.71
N ARG A 652 -54.31 61.83 -7.84
CA ARG A 652 -54.60 62.98 -6.96
C ARG A 652 -54.96 64.25 -7.74
N ARG A 653 -54.21 64.57 -8.79
CA ARG A 653 -54.49 65.76 -9.63
C ARG A 653 -55.89 65.72 -10.26
N ILE A 654 -56.27 64.57 -10.82
CA ILE A 654 -57.60 64.40 -11.44
C ILE A 654 -58.71 64.46 -10.38
N GLN A 655 -58.46 63.91 -9.19
CA GLN A 655 -59.40 63.96 -8.07
C GLN A 655 -59.69 65.41 -7.64
N ASP A 656 -58.65 66.24 -7.54
CA ASP A 656 -58.74 67.66 -7.16
C ASP A 656 -59.53 68.45 -8.22
N GLU A 657 -59.25 68.26 -9.52
CA GLU A 657 -60.00 68.91 -10.61
C GLU A 657 -61.49 68.53 -10.64
N ILE A 658 -61.82 67.27 -10.32
CA ILE A 658 -63.22 66.83 -10.20
C ILE A 658 -63.91 67.53 -9.03
N THR A 659 -63.20 67.80 -7.94
CA THR A 659 -63.78 68.53 -6.80
C THR A 659 -64.05 69.99 -7.12
N ASP A 660 -63.18 70.65 -7.87
CA ASP A 660 -63.37 72.04 -8.32
C ASP A 660 -64.55 72.19 -9.28
N LEU A 661 -64.69 71.27 -10.25
CA LEU A 661 -65.81 71.29 -11.19
C LEU A 661 -67.17 71.03 -10.50
N LYS A 662 -67.21 70.21 -9.45
CA LYS A 662 -68.41 70.01 -8.63
C LYS A 662 -68.81 71.28 -7.86
N ALA A 663 -67.84 72.08 -7.41
CA ALA A 663 -68.12 73.36 -6.76
C ALA A 663 -68.73 74.37 -7.73
N GLN A 664 -68.22 74.43 -8.97
CA GLN A 664 -68.75 75.29 -10.03
C GLN A 664 -70.18 74.89 -10.44
N GLU A 665 -70.46 73.59 -10.62
CA GLU A 665 -71.81 73.08 -10.95
C GLU A 665 -72.87 73.54 -9.93
N LYS A 666 -72.50 73.56 -8.63
CA LYS A 666 -73.38 74.00 -7.55
C LYS A 666 -73.69 75.50 -7.62
N GLN A 667 -72.73 76.33 -8.01
CA GLN A 667 -72.90 77.78 -8.13
C GLN A 667 -73.84 78.15 -9.30
N TYR A 668 -73.67 77.51 -10.47
CA TYR A 668 -74.52 77.75 -11.64
C TYR A 668 -75.97 77.31 -11.42
N ALA A 669 -76.19 76.21 -10.70
CA ALA A 669 -77.54 75.73 -10.36
C ALA A 669 -78.33 76.73 -9.47
N GLU A 670 -77.64 77.50 -8.64
CA GLU A 670 -78.27 78.47 -7.73
C GLU A 670 -78.64 79.78 -8.44
N GLU A 671 -77.82 80.24 -9.39
CA GLU A 671 -78.11 81.40 -10.25
C GLU A 671 -79.31 81.16 -11.17
N LYS A 672 -79.41 79.95 -11.75
CA LYS A 672 -80.54 79.53 -12.59
C LYS A 672 -81.89 79.59 -11.88
N ARG A 673 -81.94 79.24 -10.59
CA ARG A 673 -83.18 79.30 -9.79
C ARG A 673 -83.70 80.73 -9.62
N LYS A 674 -82.82 81.73 -9.50
CA LYS A 674 -83.20 83.14 -9.32
C LYS A 674 -83.84 83.71 -10.59
N VAL A 675 -83.26 83.43 -11.77
CA VAL A 675 -83.78 83.89 -13.07
C VAL A 675 -85.16 83.27 -13.36
N GLN A 676 -85.34 81.98 -13.08
CA GLN A 676 -86.60 81.26 -13.31
C GLN A 676 -87.77 81.82 -12.47
N HIS A 677 -87.51 82.25 -11.24
CA HIS A 677 -88.55 82.81 -10.37
C HIS A 677 -89.10 84.13 -10.92
N ARG A 678 -88.23 85.00 -11.44
CA ARG A 678 -88.60 86.31 -11.97
C ARG A 678 -89.39 86.25 -13.28
N ILE A 679 -89.08 85.28 -14.15
CA ILE A 679 -89.84 85.00 -15.38
C ILE A 679 -91.29 84.58 -15.06
N THR A 680 -91.48 83.86 -13.96
CA THR A 680 -92.79 83.36 -13.55
C THR A 680 -93.70 84.49 -13.04
N GLU A 681 -93.11 85.48 -12.36
CA GLU A 681 -93.80 86.66 -11.81
C GLU A 681 -94.32 87.60 -12.91
N ILE A 682 -93.50 87.89 -13.93
CA ILE A 682 -93.90 88.74 -15.07
C ILE A 682 -95.00 88.08 -15.93
N ARG A 683 -94.99 86.74 -16.04
CA ARG A 683 -96.01 85.98 -16.79
C ARG A 683 -97.40 86.03 -16.15
N SER A 684 -97.52 86.25 -14.84
CA SER A 684 -98.82 86.31 -14.17
C SER A 684 -99.51 87.66 -14.39
N GLN A 685 -98.75 88.76 -14.40
CA GLN A 685 -99.23 90.14 -14.57
C GLN A 685 -99.70 90.43 -16.01
N ARG A 686 -99.03 89.89 -17.04
CA ARG A 686 -99.51 90.04 -18.43
C ARG A 686 -100.78 89.24 -18.72
N LYS A 687 -100.96 88.09 -18.06
CA LYS A 687 -102.17 87.26 -18.19
C LYS A 687 -103.40 87.95 -17.63
N THR A 688 -103.28 88.89 -16.70
CA THR A 688 -104.43 89.59 -16.12
C THR A 688 -104.93 90.73 -17.00
N ILE A 689 -104.04 91.45 -17.69
CA ILE A 689 -104.38 92.60 -18.54
C ILE A 689 -105.10 92.16 -19.82
N ILE A 690 -104.51 91.21 -20.57
CA ILE A 690 -105.09 90.70 -21.83
C ILE A 690 -106.47 90.05 -21.61
N ARG A 691 -106.65 89.41 -20.45
CA ARG A 691 -107.93 88.77 -20.09
C ARG A 691 -109.06 89.74 -19.80
N LEU A 692 -108.80 91.00 -19.48
CA LEU A 692 -109.86 91.98 -19.20
C LEU A 692 -110.39 92.61 -20.50
N ASP A 693 -109.52 92.84 -21.47
CA ASP A 693 -109.87 93.42 -22.78
C ASP A 693 -110.68 92.46 -23.65
N ASP A 694 -110.25 91.20 -23.76
CA ASP A 694 -110.93 90.19 -24.55
C ASP A 694 -112.34 89.85 -24.01
N LYS A 695 -112.54 89.97 -22.69
CA LYS A 695 -113.81 89.68 -22.02
C LYS A 695 -114.93 90.66 -22.35
N ILE A 696 -114.60 91.91 -22.62
CA ILE A 696 -115.60 92.95 -22.93
C ILE A 696 -116.12 92.76 -24.37
N THR A 697 -115.22 92.49 -25.32
CA THR A 697 -115.59 92.31 -26.74
C THR A 697 -116.21 90.96 -27.06
N GLU A 698 -115.81 89.88 -26.38
CA GLU A 698 -116.48 88.58 -26.50
C GLU A 698 -117.87 88.58 -25.86
N GLY A 699 -118.08 89.40 -24.82
CA GLY A 699 -119.32 89.43 -24.07
C GLY A 699 -120.52 89.88 -24.91
N ASP A 700 -120.35 90.95 -25.67
CA ASP A 700 -121.41 91.53 -26.50
C ASP A 700 -121.81 90.61 -27.68
N ASN A 701 -120.84 89.95 -28.33
CA ASN A 701 -121.12 89.03 -29.45
C ASN A 701 -121.74 87.69 -29.01
N LYS A 702 -121.39 87.19 -27.80
CA LYS A 702 -121.96 85.96 -27.26
C LYS A 702 -123.44 86.11 -26.87
N ILE A 703 -123.89 87.28 -26.42
CA ILE A 703 -125.31 87.49 -26.03
C ILE A 703 -126.26 87.27 -27.22
N TYR A 704 -125.84 87.67 -28.43
CA TYR A 704 -126.65 87.54 -29.64
C TYR A 704 -126.75 86.08 -30.14
N SER A 705 -125.64 85.34 -30.15
CA SER A 705 -125.63 83.95 -30.61
C SER A 705 -126.33 82.98 -29.65
N LEU A 706 -126.23 83.22 -28.33
CA LEU A 706 -126.80 82.36 -27.29
C LEU A 706 -128.34 82.34 -27.28
N LYS A 707 -129.01 83.39 -27.77
CA LYS A 707 -130.48 83.41 -27.94
C LYS A 707 -130.96 82.50 -29.08
N SER A 708 -130.13 82.28 -30.10
CA SER A 708 -130.48 81.46 -31.28
C SER A 708 -130.26 79.96 -31.06
N GLU A 709 -129.31 79.58 -30.20
CA GLU A 709 -128.94 78.17 -29.96
C GLU A 709 -129.88 77.45 -28.98
N LEU A 710 -130.59 78.17 -28.09
CA LEU A 710 -131.47 77.57 -27.09
C LEU A 710 -132.76 76.92 -27.66
N ALA A 711 -133.01 77.09 -28.96
CA ALA A 711 -134.21 76.61 -29.65
C ALA A 711 -134.11 75.19 -30.25
N GLN A 712 -132.94 74.53 -30.19
CA GLN A 712 -132.75 73.16 -30.70
C GLN A 712 -132.68 72.11 -29.58
N ASP A 713 -133.34 70.96 -29.79
CA ASP A 713 -133.49 69.88 -28.81
C ASP A 713 -132.20 69.04 -28.63
N VAL A 714 -131.58 69.10 -27.46
CA VAL A 714 -130.23 68.51 -27.17
C VAL A 714 -130.31 67.12 -26.51
N SER A 715 -131.48 66.72 -26.01
CA SER A 715 -131.71 65.50 -25.22
C SER A 715 -131.28 64.20 -25.94
N ALA A 716 -131.55 64.08 -27.25
CA ALA A 716 -131.22 62.88 -28.02
C ALA A 716 -129.70 62.67 -28.22
N LYS A 717 -128.89 63.74 -28.25
CA LYS A 717 -127.43 63.66 -28.37
C LYS A 717 -126.78 63.21 -27.07
N GLU A 718 -127.36 63.58 -25.93
CA GLU A 718 -126.87 63.22 -24.59
C GLU A 718 -127.04 61.72 -24.30
N GLU A 719 -128.18 61.13 -24.66
CA GLU A 719 -128.42 59.69 -24.52
C GLU A 719 -127.48 58.86 -25.42
N ALA A 720 -127.20 59.31 -26.64
CA ALA A 720 -126.30 58.62 -27.55
C ALA A 720 -124.85 58.61 -27.02
N LEU A 721 -124.39 59.70 -26.42
CA LEU A 721 -123.04 59.81 -25.86
C LEU A 721 -122.90 59.06 -24.53
N THR A 722 -123.90 59.09 -23.66
CA THR A 722 -123.90 58.28 -22.42
C THR A 722 -123.93 56.78 -22.70
N ARG A 723 -124.65 56.31 -23.74
CA ARG A 723 -124.57 54.91 -24.21
C ARG A 723 -123.18 54.55 -24.76
N LYS A 724 -122.55 55.44 -25.54
CA LYS A 724 -121.16 55.25 -26.00
C LYS A 724 -120.18 55.14 -24.84
N LEU A 725 -120.32 55.98 -23.82
CA LEU A 725 -119.47 56.00 -22.64
C LEU A 725 -119.58 54.71 -21.82
N ARG A 726 -120.81 54.19 -21.64
CA ARG A 726 -121.06 52.92 -20.94
C ARG A 726 -120.45 51.73 -21.68
N ASN A 727 -120.53 51.72 -23.01
CA ASN A 727 -119.91 50.70 -23.86
C ASN A 727 -118.37 50.78 -23.85
N GLN A 728 -117.79 51.98 -23.82
CA GLN A 728 -116.34 52.17 -23.68
C GLN A 728 -115.83 51.73 -22.31
N ALA A 729 -116.52 52.11 -21.22
CA ALA A 729 -116.18 51.70 -19.85
C ALA A 729 -116.27 50.17 -19.65
N SER A 730 -117.30 49.53 -20.21
CA SER A 730 -117.44 48.06 -20.17
C SER A 730 -116.31 47.34 -20.91
N LYS A 731 -115.89 47.84 -22.08
CA LYS A 731 -114.76 47.29 -22.85
C LYS A 731 -113.43 47.47 -22.11
N GLN A 732 -113.22 48.63 -21.47
CA GLN A 732 -112.02 48.88 -20.65
C GLN A 732 -111.97 47.96 -19.42
N ALA A 733 -113.09 47.76 -18.73
CA ALA A 733 -113.17 46.83 -17.60
C ALA A 733 -112.82 45.39 -18.00
N GLN A 734 -113.23 44.95 -19.20
CA GLN A 734 -112.86 43.65 -19.75
C GLN A 734 -111.35 43.56 -20.06
N GLN A 735 -110.73 44.62 -20.59
CA GLN A 735 -109.29 44.67 -20.85
C GLN A 735 -108.46 44.70 -19.56
N ILE A 736 -108.90 45.43 -18.53
CA ILE A 736 -108.27 45.42 -17.20
C ILE A 736 -108.33 44.01 -16.60
N LYS A 737 -109.46 43.29 -16.75
CA LYS A 737 -109.59 41.91 -16.30
C LYS A 737 -108.64 40.96 -17.03
N ASN A 738 -108.48 41.12 -18.35
CA ASN A 738 -107.51 40.36 -19.14
C ASN A 738 -106.06 40.65 -18.71
N CYS A 739 -105.72 41.93 -18.49
CA CYS A 739 -104.41 42.35 -17.99
C CYS A 739 -104.10 41.79 -16.60
N LEU A 740 -105.10 41.74 -15.70
CA LEU A 740 -104.97 41.14 -14.38
C LEU A 740 -104.72 39.62 -14.46
N GLN A 741 -105.38 38.93 -15.39
CA GLN A 741 -105.16 37.50 -15.62
C GLN A 741 -103.75 37.23 -16.16
N LEU A 742 -103.30 37.98 -17.16
CA LEU A 742 -101.93 37.89 -17.68
C LEU A 742 -100.87 38.19 -16.62
N SER A 743 -101.12 39.15 -15.72
CA SER A 743 -100.23 39.46 -14.60
C SER A 743 -100.13 38.30 -13.60
N LYS A 744 -101.25 37.61 -13.30
CA LYS A 744 -101.22 36.39 -12.47
C LYS A 744 -100.41 35.26 -13.12
N ASP A 745 -100.55 35.09 -14.43
CA ASP A 745 -99.79 34.08 -15.17
C ASP A 745 -98.29 34.43 -15.24
N LEU A 746 -97.95 35.72 -15.35
CA LEU A 746 -96.58 36.22 -15.22
C LEU A 746 -95.99 35.90 -13.84
N PHE A 747 -96.72 36.14 -12.75
CA PHE A 747 -96.25 35.80 -11.40
C PHE A 747 -96.02 34.29 -11.23
N ARG A 748 -96.89 33.44 -11.80
CA ARG A 748 -96.70 31.98 -11.79
C ARG A 748 -95.46 31.56 -12.58
N ALA A 749 -95.25 32.13 -13.77
CA ALA A 749 -94.06 31.88 -14.58
C ALA A 749 -92.78 32.33 -13.84
N SER A 750 -92.79 33.50 -13.20
CA SER A 750 -91.64 33.99 -12.43
C SER A 750 -91.35 33.16 -11.19
N ALA A 751 -92.37 32.61 -10.52
CA ALA A 751 -92.17 31.66 -9.42
C ALA A 751 -91.55 30.34 -9.90
N ARG A 752 -91.98 29.83 -11.06
CA ARG A 752 -91.39 28.64 -11.70
C ARG A 752 -89.93 28.88 -12.10
N GLU A 753 -89.62 30.02 -12.72
CA GLU A 753 -88.26 30.44 -13.08
C GLU A 753 -87.34 30.45 -11.85
N ALA A 754 -87.79 31.02 -10.73
CA ALA A 754 -87.02 31.07 -9.49
C ALA A 754 -86.74 29.66 -8.93
N CYS A 755 -87.72 28.76 -8.94
CA CYS A 755 -87.53 27.37 -8.54
C CYS A 755 -86.53 26.63 -9.46
N LEU A 756 -86.67 26.80 -10.77
CA LEU A 756 -85.76 26.21 -11.76
C LEU A 756 -84.33 26.77 -11.63
N ALA A 757 -84.18 28.07 -11.32
CA ALA A 757 -82.88 28.67 -11.07
C ALA A 757 -82.17 28.06 -9.84
N LEU A 758 -82.91 27.80 -8.75
CA LEU A 758 -82.40 27.11 -7.56
C LEU A 758 -82.04 25.65 -7.85
N GLN A 759 -82.89 24.94 -8.59
CA GLN A 759 -82.61 23.57 -9.01
C GLN A 759 -81.37 23.50 -9.91
N LEU A 760 -81.22 24.42 -10.86
CA LEU A 760 -80.07 24.53 -11.76
C LEU A 760 -78.78 24.77 -10.98
N GLY A 761 -78.80 25.67 -9.99
CA GLY A 761 -77.66 25.86 -9.07
C GLY A 761 -77.31 24.60 -8.29
N THR A 762 -78.31 23.89 -7.79
CA THR A 762 -78.12 22.63 -7.03
C THR A 762 -77.52 21.52 -7.90
N GLN A 763 -78.02 21.35 -9.14
CA GLN A 763 -77.49 20.37 -10.09
C GLN A 763 -76.09 20.73 -10.56
N GLN A 764 -75.81 22.01 -10.79
CA GLN A 764 -74.47 22.46 -11.15
C GLN A 764 -73.44 22.11 -10.06
N VAL A 765 -73.77 22.34 -8.79
CA VAL A 765 -72.90 21.97 -7.66
C VAL A 765 -72.67 20.45 -7.60
N ARG A 766 -73.69 19.64 -7.89
CA ARG A 766 -73.56 18.16 -7.93
C ARG A 766 -72.66 17.68 -9.06
N VAL A 767 -72.79 18.26 -10.24
CA VAL A 767 -71.90 17.98 -11.39
C VAL A 767 -70.46 18.35 -11.03
N ASP A 768 -70.24 19.55 -10.50
CA ASP A 768 -68.91 20.03 -10.12
C ASP A 768 -68.26 19.16 -9.03
N PHE A 769 -69.04 18.73 -8.02
CA PHE A 769 -68.58 17.83 -6.97
C PHE A 769 -68.19 16.45 -7.53
N THR A 770 -69.06 15.85 -8.35
CA THR A 770 -68.82 14.54 -8.97
C THR A 770 -67.60 14.59 -9.89
N GLN A 771 -67.43 15.69 -10.65
CA GLN A 771 -66.30 15.89 -11.53
C GLN A 771 -64.98 16.07 -10.76
N LYS A 772 -64.99 16.79 -9.62
CA LYS A 772 -63.83 16.88 -8.73
C LYS A 772 -63.45 15.52 -8.14
N HIS A 773 -64.43 14.75 -7.68
CA HIS A 773 -64.20 13.42 -7.11
C HIS A 773 -63.67 12.44 -8.17
N LEU A 774 -64.20 12.50 -9.40
CA LEU A 774 -63.69 11.73 -10.53
C LEU A 774 -62.22 12.07 -10.83
N LYS A 775 -61.86 13.36 -10.90
CA LYS A 775 -60.46 13.79 -11.10
C LYS A 775 -59.54 13.26 -10.01
N GLN A 776 -59.97 13.28 -8.74
CA GLN A 776 -59.17 12.72 -7.65
C GLN A 776 -58.92 11.21 -7.85
N MET A 777 -59.94 10.43 -8.20
CA MET A 777 -59.78 8.99 -8.48
C MET A 777 -58.97 8.71 -9.75
N GLU A 778 -59.04 9.57 -10.76
CA GLU A 778 -58.17 9.48 -11.94
C GLU A 778 -56.69 9.71 -11.57
N THR A 779 -56.41 10.61 -10.62
CA THR A 779 -55.03 10.79 -10.13
C THR A 779 -54.51 9.58 -9.36
N THR A 780 -55.35 8.90 -8.56
CA THR A 780 -54.94 7.67 -7.85
C THR A 780 -54.68 6.54 -8.85
N LEU A 781 -55.54 6.40 -9.86
CA LEU A 781 -55.32 5.45 -10.96
C LEU A 781 -54.04 5.76 -11.74
N ARG A 782 -53.72 7.03 -11.97
CA ARG A 782 -52.48 7.45 -12.64
C ARG A 782 -51.25 7.03 -11.84
N LYS A 783 -51.25 7.26 -10.51
CA LYS A 783 -50.17 6.80 -9.62
C LYS A 783 -50.01 5.28 -9.65
N LEU A 784 -51.11 4.52 -9.64
CA LEU A 784 -51.09 3.06 -9.76
C LEU A 784 -50.53 2.59 -11.11
N LYS A 785 -50.86 3.28 -12.22
CA LYS A 785 -50.28 3.01 -13.54
C LYS A 785 -48.78 3.31 -13.60
N GLU A 786 -48.34 4.41 -12.99
CA GLU A 786 -46.92 4.77 -12.87
C GLU A 786 -46.16 3.71 -12.05
N ALA A 787 -46.74 3.25 -10.93
CA ALA A 787 -46.17 2.16 -10.12
C ALA A 787 -46.09 0.84 -10.91
N HIS A 788 -47.12 0.48 -11.68
CA HIS A 788 -47.08 -0.71 -12.55
C HIS A 788 -46.00 -0.60 -13.64
N GLN A 789 -45.83 0.59 -14.23
CA GLN A 789 -44.81 0.84 -15.23
C GLN A 789 -43.41 0.74 -14.63
N LEU A 790 -43.19 1.31 -13.44
CA LEU A 790 -41.94 1.17 -12.70
C LEU A 790 -41.63 -0.29 -12.37
N ALA A 791 -42.61 -1.06 -11.86
CA ALA A 791 -42.44 -2.48 -11.57
C ALA A 791 -42.11 -3.29 -12.84
N LYS A 792 -42.72 -2.95 -13.98
CA LYS A 792 -42.42 -3.57 -15.29
C LYS A 792 -41.00 -3.25 -15.76
N ASP A 793 -40.58 -2.00 -15.64
CA ASP A 793 -39.26 -1.55 -16.08
C ASP A 793 -38.17 -2.16 -15.19
N ASN A 794 -38.38 -2.16 -13.86
CA ASN A 794 -37.52 -2.84 -12.89
C ASN A 794 -37.36 -4.32 -13.23
N LEU A 795 -38.47 -5.04 -13.45
CA LEU A 795 -38.46 -6.44 -13.86
C LEU A 795 -37.66 -6.68 -15.14
N LEU A 796 -37.77 -5.80 -16.15
CA LEU A 796 -36.99 -5.90 -17.38
C LEU A 796 -35.48 -5.73 -17.13
N THR A 797 -35.09 -4.77 -16.29
CA THR A 797 -33.68 -4.57 -15.91
C THR A 797 -33.13 -5.74 -15.10
N VAL A 798 -33.84 -6.20 -14.07
CA VAL A 798 -33.38 -7.30 -13.21
C VAL A 798 -33.37 -8.62 -13.99
N ALA A 799 -34.35 -8.87 -14.87
CA ALA A 799 -34.34 -10.05 -15.73
C ALA A 799 -33.17 -10.06 -16.74
N ARG A 800 -32.79 -8.89 -17.28
CA ARG A 800 -31.59 -8.77 -18.13
C ARG A 800 -30.32 -9.05 -17.33
N LYS A 801 -30.19 -8.46 -16.13
CA LYS A 801 -29.06 -8.73 -15.22
C LYS A 801 -28.98 -10.22 -14.86
N ALA A 802 -30.10 -10.84 -14.51
CA ALA A 802 -30.16 -12.27 -14.21
C ALA A 802 -29.72 -13.12 -15.41
N MET A 803 -30.12 -12.78 -16.64
CA MET A 803 -29.64 -13.47 -17.86
C MET A 803 -28.14 -13.26 -18.11
N ASP A 804 -27.61 -12.06 -17.86
CA ASP A 804 -26.18 -11.77 -18.02
C ASP A 804 -25.33 -12.50 -16.97
N VAL A 805 -25.77 -12.53 -15.71
CA VAL A 805 -25.11 -13.29 -14.63
C VAL A 805 -25.18 -14.78 -14.92
N LYS A 806 -26.33 -15.29 -15.40
CA LYS A 806 -26.47 -16.67 -15.82
C LYS A 806 -25.47 -17.05 -16.92
N ARG A 807 -25.38 -16.23 -17.97
CA ARG A 807 -24.43 -16.46 -19.06
C ARG A 807 -22.99 -16.48 -18.57
N LYS A 808 -22.60 -15.53 -17.72
CA LYS A 808 -21.25 -15.49 -17.13
C LYS A 808 -20.97 -16.72 -16.26
N ALA A 809 -21.94 -17.14 -15.46
CA ALA A 809 -21.82 -18.34 -14.64
C ALA A 809 -21.65 -19.60 -15.50
N GLU A 810 -22.43 -19.76 -16.57
CA GLU A 810 -22.32 -20.88 -17.53
C GLU A 810 -21.00 -20.86 -18.33
N GLU A 811 -20.47 -19.67 -18.68
CA GLU A 811 -19.18 -19.52 -19.38
C GLU A 811 -17.96 -19.83 -18.49
N GLU A 812 -17.96 -19.37 -17.23
CA GLU A 812 -16.81 -19.53 -16.31
C GLU A 812 -16.84 -20.84 -15.49
N ALA A 813 -18.03 -21.38 -15.23
CA ALA A 813 -18.24 -22.57 -14.42
C ALA A 813 -19.51 -23.32 -14.86
N PRO A 814 -19.42 -24.15 -15.92
CA PRO A 814 -20.50 -25.03 -16.33
C PRO A 814 -20.98 -25.88 -15.16
N TRP A 815 -22.29 -25.90 -14.91
CA TRP A 815 -22.86 -26.59 -13.74
C TRP A 815 -22.48 -28.07 -13.71
N ASP A 816 -22.50 -28.74 -14.87
CA ASP A 816 -22.20 -30.16 -15.02
C ASP A 816 -20.77 -30.55 -14.57
N ASP A 817 -19.80 -29.65 -14.67
CA ASP A 817 -18.39 -29.91 -14.32
C ASP A 817 -18.07 -29.59 -12.84
N TYR A 818 -18.90 -28.77 -12.19
CA TYR A 818 -18.64 -28.24 -10.84
C TYR A 818 -19.69 -28.65 -9.79
N GLU A 819 -20.73 -29.41 -10.19
CA GLU A 819 -21.82 -29.87 -9.31
C GLU A 819 -21.32 -30.55 -8.03
N GLU A 820 -20.39 -31.50 -8.17
CA GLU A 820 -19.82 -32.24 -7.04
C GLU A 820 -19.05 -31.30 -6.08
N ARG A 821 -18.29 -30.34 -6.64
CA ARG A 821 -17.49 -29.36 -5.86
C ARG A 821 -18.36 -28.29 -5.18
N PHE A 822 -19.47 -27.88 -5.79
CA PHE A 822 -20.38 -26.91 -5.22
C PHE A 822 -21.24 -27.47 -4.09
N SER A 823 -21.50 -28.78 -4.09
CA SER A 823 -22.26 -29.46 -3.02
C SER A 823 -21.61 -29.41 -1.64
N HIS A 824 -20.28 -29.29 -1.58
CA HIS A 824 -19.50 -29.23 -0.34
C HIS A 824 -19.35 -27.82 0.25
N LEU A 825 -19.82 -26.78 -0.46
CA LEU A 825 -19.70 -25.39 -0.07
C LEU A 825 -21.03 -24.85 0.50
N PRO A 826 -21.02 -23.82 1.37
CA PRO A 826 -22.25 -23.18 1.86
C PRO A 826 -23.12 -22.60 0.74
N ASP A 827 -24.43 -22.53 0.95
CA ASP A 827 -25.40 -21.94 -0.01
C ASP A 827 -25.76 -20.48 0.32
N ASP A 828 -25.21 -19.92 1.40
CA ASP A 828 -25.35 -18.51 1.72
C ASP A 828 -24.23 -17.67 1.10
N LEU A 829 -24.60 -16.72 0.24
CA LEU A 829 -23.66 -15.86 -0.47
C LEU A 829 -22.82 -15.00 0.49
N ASP A 830 -23.39 -14.55 1.60
CA ASP A 830 -22.71 -13.64 2.52
C ASP A 830 -21.67 -14.41 3.37
N GLU A 831 -22.00 -15.66 3.76
CA GLU A 831 -21.05 -16.58 4.38
C GLU A 831 -19.90 -16.97 3.43
N LEU A 832 -20.21 -17.18 2.15
CA LEU A 832 -19.20 -17.50 1.13
C LEU A 832 -18.27 -16.31 0.85
N LEU A 833 -18.82 -15.10 0.73
CA LEU A 833 -18.04 -13.86 0.57
C LEU A 833 -17.15 -13.60 1.79
N GLY A 834 -17.65 -13.84 3.00
CA GLY A 834 -16.85 -13.74 4.22
C GLY A 834 -15.69 -14.75 4.27
N LYS A 835 -15.91 -15.98 3.78
CA LYS A 835 -14.84 -16.99 3.63
C LYS A 835 -13.82 -16.58 2.55
N ILE A 836 -14.27 -16.04 1.43
CA ILE A 836 -13.39 -15.50 0.37
C ILE A 836 -12.56 -14.32 0.89
N GLU A 837 -13.16 -13.40 1.64
CA GLU A 837 -12.46 -12.23 2.19
C GLU A 837 -11.43 -12.64 3.25
N ASN A 838 -11.76 -13.59 4.12
CA ASN A 838 -10.81 -14.18 5.08
C ASN A 838 -9.64 -14.88 4.36
N ASN A 839 -9.93 -15.66 3.30
CA ASN A 839 -8.90 -16.29 2.49
C ASN A 839 -8.04 -15.25 1.78
N LYS A 840 -8.63 -14.22 1.16
CA LYS A 840 -7.91 -13.12 0.51
C LYS A 840 -7.03 -12.33 1.47
N ALA A 841 -7.51 -12.02 2.67
CA ALA A 841 -6.72 -11.36 3.71
C ALA A 841 -5.54 -12.23 4.17
N ALA A 842 -5.75 -13.55 4.28
CA ALA A 842 -4.68 -14.50 4.57
C ALA A 842 -3.66 -14.60 3.42
N LEU A 843 -4.12 -14.50 2.16
CA LEU A 843 -3.26 -14.49 0.97
C LEU A 843 -2.45 -13.18 0.85
N GLU A 844 -3.02 -12.02 1.18
CA GLU A 844 -2.32 -10.72 1.16
C GLU A 844 -1.21 -10.62 2.23
N CYS A 845 -1.36 -11.34 3.35
CA CYS A 845 -0.35 -11.38 4.41
C CYS A 845 0.81 -12.35 4.11
N PHE A 846 0.74 -13.13 3.03
CA PHE A 846 1.77 -14.11 2.69
C PHE A 846 2.98 -13.46 1.99
N ARG A 847 4.18 -13.65 2.55
CA ARG A 847 5.47 -13.19 1.99
C ARG A 847 6.46 -14.34 1.82
N GLY A 848 6.03 -15.44 1.19
CA GLY A 848 6.89 -16.59 0.90
C GLY A 848 7.40 -16.58 -0.55
N ASP A 849 8.67 -16.92 -0.75
CA ASP A 849 9.27 -17.10 -2.08
C ASP A 849 8.97 -18.51 -2.63
N ARG A 850 8.38 -18.59 -3.82
CA ARG A 850 8.01 -19.86 -4.47
C ARG A 850 9.21 -20.76 -4.82
N THR A 851 10.40 -20.18 -4.91
CA THR A 851 11.65 -20.92 -5.15
C THR A 851 12.06 -21.81 -3.98
N ILE A 852 11.46 -21.64 -2.80
CA ILE A 852 11.74 -22.44 -1.61
C ILE A 852 11.26 -23.90 -1.79
N ARG A 853 10.17 -24.15 -2.54
CA ARG A 853 9.70 -25.52 -2.86
C ARG A 853 10.72 -26.27 -3.71
N GLU A 854 11.19 -25.65 -4.79
CA GLU A 854 12.19 -26.26 -5.69
C GLU A 854 13.53 -26.50 -4.96
N LEU A 855 13.91 -25.60 -4.05
CA LEU A 855 15.08 -25.79 -3.19
C LEU A 855 14.87 -26.92 -2.19
N TYR A 856 13.70 -27.01 -1.56
CA TYR A 856 13.36 -28.07 -0.61
C TYR A 856 13.34 -29.45 -1.27
N GLU A 857 12.76 -29.59 -2.47
CA GLU A 857 12.78 -30.86 -3.20
C GLU A 857 14.20 -31.28 -3.60
N ARG A 858 15.02 -30.31 -4.02
CA ARG A 858 16.44 -30.55 -4.34
C ARG A 858 17.23 -30.99 -3.12
N VAL A 859 17.07 -30.29 -1.99
CA VAL A 859 17.74 -30.61 -0.72
C VAL A 859 17.21 -31.93 -0.13
N CYS A 860 15.93 -32.25 -0.30
CA CYS A 860 15.37 -33.56 0.07
C CYS A 860 16.03 -34.70 -0.73
N LYS A 861 16.30 -34.49 -2.02
CA LYS A 861 16.99 -35.47 -2.85
C LYS A 861 18.44 -35.64 -2.39
N GLU A 862 19.14 -34.54 -2.13
CA GLU A 862 20.50 -34.56 -1.58
C GLU A 862 20.57 -35.23 -0.20
N ILE A 863 19.59 -35.00 0.68
CA ILE A 863 19.52 -35.68 1.99
C ILE A 863 19.29 -37.19 1.82
N ARG A 864 18.44 -37.62 0.87
CA ARG A 864 18.25 -39.06 0.60
C ARG A 864 19.54 -39.71 0.07
N ASP A 865 20.26 -39.01 -0.80
CA ASP A 865 21.53 -39.48 -1.33
C ASP A 865 22.62 -39.54 -0.22
N ASP A 866 22.67 -38.52 0.65
CA ASP A 866 23.56 -38.48 1.82
C ASP A 866 23.16 -39.54 2.87
N GLU A 867 21.86 -39.83 3.07
CA GLU A 867 21.36 -40.90 3.95
C GLU A 867 21.71 -42.29 3.43
N ALA A 868 21.63 -42.52 2.11
CA ALA A 868 22.05 -43.77 1.51
C ALA A 868 23.57 -43.97 1.69
N HIS A 869 24.36 -42.93 1.44
CA HIS A 869 25.80 -42.95 1.66
C HIS A 869 26.17 -43.16 3.14
N LEU A 870 25.42 -42.54 4.06
CA LEU A 870 25.62 -42.71 5.50
C LEU A 870 25.16 -44.09 5.97
N SER A 871 24.10 -44.67 5.40
CA SER A 871 23.66 -46.03 5.67
C SER A 871 24.70 -47.08 5.22
N ASP A 872 25.36 -46.85 4.08
CA ASP A 872 26.48 -47.68 3.62
C ASP A 872 27.67 -47.59 4.60
N LEU A 873 28.03 -46.38 5.05
CA LEU A 873 29.09 -46.13 6.03
C LEU A 873 28.74 -46.68 7.43
N GLU A 874 27.49 -46.55 7.87
CA GLU A 874 27.01 -47.08 9.14
C GLU A 874 26.98 -48.60 9.12
N SER A 875 26.58 -49.24 8.00
CA SER A 875 26.64 -50.70 7.87
C SER A 875 28.07 -51.21 8.03
N PHE A 876 29.06 -50.44 7.59
CA PHE A 876 30.49 -50.75 7.69
C PHE A 876 31.03 -50.59 9.12
N VAL A 877 30.55 -49.59 9.87
CA VAL A 877 31.01 -49.30 11.25
C VAL A 877 30.25 -50.11 12.30
N THR A 878 28.93 -50.25 12.17
CA THR A 878 28.09 -51.06 13.08
C THR A 878 28.44 -52.55 13.02
N HIS A 879 28.74 -53.11 11.84
CA HIS A 879 29.29 -54.47 11.73
C HIS A 879 30.64 -54.64 12.46
N GLY A 880 31.43 -53.57 12.59
CA GLY A 880 32.70 -53.57 13.34
C GLY A 880 32.53 -53.40 14.85
N GLU A 881 31.59 -52.58 15.29
CA GLU A 881 31.36 -52.29 16.72
C GLU A 881 30.51 -53.37 17.41
N ASP A 882 29.51 -53.94 16.73
CA ASP A 882 28.68 -55.03 17.26
C ASP A 882 29.45 -56.36 17.35
N THR A 883 30.48 -56.54 16.51
CA THR A 883 31.38 -57.70 16.60
C THR A 883 32.42 -57.56 17.72
N ILE A 884 32.82 -56.34 18.10
CA ILE A 884 33.71 -56.11 19.26
C ILE A 884 32.97 -56.38 20.58
N ASN A 885 31.69 -55.99 20.67
CA ASN A 885 30.88 -56.23 21.86
C ASN A 885 30.35 -57.67 21.96
N GLY A 886 30.14 -58.36 20.83
CA GLY A 886 29.74 -59.76 20.76
C GLY A 886 30.81 -60.79 21.19
N ILE A 887 32.07 -60.37 21.39
CA ILE A 887 33.19 -61.26 21.78
C ILE A 887 33.32 -61.43 23.32
N LYS A 888 32.61 -60.64 24.13
CA LYS A 888 32.70 -60.72 25.61
C LYS A 888 31.79 -61.76 26.28
N VAL A 889 30.82 -62.36 25.58
CA VAL A 889 29.87 -63.30 26.20
C VAL A 889 29.71 -64.54 25.31
N GLY A 890 29.96 -65.71 25.90
CA GLY A 890 29.95 -66.99 25.18
C GLY A 890 28.56 -67.56 24.88
N PHE A 891 28.58 -68.42 23.85
CA PHE A 891 27.73 -69.60 23.59
C PHE A 891 26.28 -69.42 23.08
N ILE A 892 26.09 -69.85 21.82
CA ILE A 892 25.04 -70.74 21.24
C ILE A 892 24.50 -70.22 19.89
N GLN A 893 24.87 -70.96 18.84
CA GLN A 893 24.18 -71.24 17.56
C GLN A 893 23.23 -70.18 16.94
N TRP A 894 23.55 -69.67 15.73
CA TRP A 894 23.01 -70.17 14.45
C TRP A 894 23.65 -69.49 13.21
N ASN A 895 24.14 -70.33 12.28
CA ASN A 895 24.29 -70.31 10.80
C ASN A 895 24.63 -69.01 10.02
N GLU A 896 25.80 -68.92 9.37
CA GLU A 896 26.13 -69.37 7.98
C GLU A 896 25.40 -68.53 6.91
N GLU A 897 25.99 -67.45 6.36
CA GLU A 897 26.67 -67.57 5.05
C GLU A 897 27.69 -66.47 4.64
N VAL A 898 28.18 -65.56 5.48
CA VAL A 898 29.12 -64.47 5.03
C VAL A 898 30.50 -64.55 5.70
N SER A 899 31.09 -65.76 5.80
CA SER A 899 32.17 -66.03 6.78
C SER A 899 33.58 -66.37 6.25
N LEU A 900 33.89 -66.26 4.95
CA LEU A 900 35.20 -66.70 4.44
C LEU A 900 36.24 -65.59 4.23
N VAL A 901 35.86 -64.41 3.72
CA VAL A 901 36.84 -63.36 3.35
C VAL A 901 37.26 -62.51 4.56
N LEU A 902 36.32 -62.21 5.47
CA LEU A 902 36.57 -61.35 6.63
C LEU A 902 37.36 -62.05 7.75
N ARG A 903 37.25 -63.39 7.84
CA ARG A 903 37.99 -64.19 8.82
C ARG A 903 39.50 -64.26 8.54
N VAL A 904 39.89 -64.04 7.27
CA VAL A 904 41.30 -64.09 6.83
C VAL A 904 42.01 -62.76 7.10
N LEU A 905 41.37 -61.62 6.81
CA LEU A 905 41.97 -60.29 7.02
C LEU A 905 42.21 -59.96 8.51
N LEU A 906 41.30 -60.34 9.40
CA LEU A 906 41.42 -60.06 10.84
C LEU A 906 42.44 -60.97 11.57
N ARG A 907 42.71 -62.17 11.05
CA ARG A 907 43.76 -63.05 11.59
C ARG A 907 45.15 -62.54 11.24
N LEU A 908 45.33 -62.02 10.03
CA LEU A 908 46.62 -61.55 9.52
C LEU A 908 47.14 -60.31 10.28
N GLY A 909 46.27 -59.35 10.62
CA GLY A 909 46.68 -58.16 11.38
C GLY A 909 47.10 -58.43 12.83
N ARG A 910 46.41 -59.36 13.53
CA ARG A 910 46.77 -59.73 14.92
C ARG A 910 47.99 -60.62 15.02
N ASP A 911 48.20 -61.53 14.06
CA ASP A 911 49.37 -62.41 14.07
C ASP A 911 50.68 -61.66 13.79
N GLN A 912 50.64 -60.54 13.05
CA GLN A 912 51.83 -59.71 12.79
C GLN A 912 52.24 -58.86 14.00
N GLN A 913 51.29 -58.26 14.71
CA GLN A 913 51.58 -57.43 15.89
C GLN A 913 52.18 -58.26 17.05
N GLY A 914 51.69 -59.49 17.26
CA GLY A 914 52.19 -60.39 18.30
C GLY A 914 53.60 -60.95 18.02
N LYS A 915 53.94 -61.21 16.75
CA LYS A 915 55.30 -61.64 16.35
C LYS A 915 56.31 -60.49 16.47
N TRP A 916 55.94 -59.30 16.00
CA TRP A 916 56.79 -58.12 16.10
C TRP A 916 57.12 -57.75 17.55
N HIS A 917 56.13 -57.80 18.47
CA HIS A 917 56.37 -57.53 19.90
C HIS A 917 57.31 -58.57 20.55
N ALA A 918 57.18 -59.85 20.18
CA ALA A 918 58.06 -60.91 20.66
C ALA A 918 59.51 -60.71 20.17
N ASP A 919 59.70 -60.42 18.89
CA ASP A 919 61.02 -60.17 18.28
C ASP A 919 61.69 -58.93 18.91
N LEU A 920 60.93 -57.85 19.13
CA LEU A 920 61.43 -56.63 19.77
C LEU A 920 61.89 -56.89 21.21
N LYS A 921 61.14 -57.69 21.96
CA LYS A 921 61.46 -58.02 23.36
C LYS A 921 62.74 -58.84 23.47
N GLU A 922 62.95 -59.81 22.58
CA GLU A 922 64.18 -60.61 22.51
C GLU A 922 65.40 -59.72 22.25
N VAL A 923 65.29 -58.79 21.29
CA VAL A 923 66.37 -57.84 20.98
C VAL A 923 66.70 -56.97 22.19
N VAL A 924 65.71 -56.41 22.88
CA VAL A 924 65.94 -55.58 24.08
C VAL A 924 66.63 -56.38 25.19
N GLU A 925 66.28 -57.65 25.39
CA GLU A 925 66.88 -58.52 26.39
C GLU A 925 68.37 -58.84 26.10
N GLN A 926 68.73 -59.00 24.82
CA GLN A 926 70.13 -59.17 24.41
C GLN A 926 70.97 -57.91 24.66
N ILE A 927 70.40 -56.71 24.41
CA ILE A 927 71.06 -55.44 24.71
C ILE A 927 71.23 -55.28 26.22
N ASP A 928 70.18 -55.55 27.01
CA ASP A 928 70.21 -55.46 28.47
C ASP A 928 71.29 -56.36 29.09
N THR A 929 71.40 -57.60 28.59
CA THR A 929 72.44 -58.54 29.04
C THR A 929 73.85 -57.99 28.79
N SER A 930 74.10 -57.46 27.59
CA SER A 930 75.39 -56.87 27.22
C SER A 930 75.67 -55.59 28.03
N PHE A 931 74.67 -54.76 28.23
CA PHE A 931 74.76 -53.51 29.00
C PHE A 931 75.08 -53.77 30.48
N ARG A 932 74.42 -54.76 31.10
CA ARG A 932 74.71 -55.22 32.47
C ARG A 932 76.15 -55.69 32.63
N GLU A 933 76.66 -56.47 31.68
CA GLU A 933 78.06 -56.93 31.69
C GLU A 933 79.02 -55.74 31.63
N PHE A 934 78.77 -54.77 30.74
CA PHE A 934 79.70 -53.65 30.52
C PHE A 934 79.71 -52.69 31.72
N PHE A 935 78.55 -52.47 32.36
CA PHE A 935 78.47 -51.72 33.61
C PHE A 935 79.18 -52.43 34.76
N LYS A 936 79.05 -53.76 34.85
CA LYS A 936 79.75 -54.58 35.86
C LYS A 936 81.27 -54.47 35.74
N ASP A 937 81.80 -54.47 34.52
CA ASP A 937 83.25 -54.29 34.25
C ASP A 937 83.78 -52.93 34.73
N ILE A 938 82.93 -51.90 34.79
CA ILE A 938 83.28 -50.58 35.33
C ILE A 938 83.05 -50.51 36.86
N GLY A 939 82.40 -51.50 37.46
CA GLY A 939 82.04 -51.53 38.87
C GLY A 939 80.75 -50.79 39.20
N CYS A 940 79.86 -50.63 38.21
CA CYS A 940 78.53 -50.01 38.32
C CYS A 940 77.43 -51.04 37.98
N VAL A 941 76.16 -50.69 38.21
CA VAL A 941 75.01 -51.53 37.81
C VAL A 941 74.18 -50.74 36.79
N GLY A 942 73.77 -51.37 35.69
CA GLY A 942 72.93 -50.77 34.66
C GLY A 942 71.89 -51.77 34.16
N GLU A 943 70.72 -51.29 33.73
CA GLU A 943 69.60 -52.07 33.20
C GLU A 943 68.89 -51.29 32.07
N ILE A 944 68.36 -52.03 31.09
CA ILE A 944 67.55 -51.52 29.98
C ILE A 944 66.17 -52.18 30.03
N LEU A 945 65.11 -51.39 29.90
CA LEU A 945 63.72 -51.85 29.93
C LEU A 945 62.93 -51.28 28.74
N LEU A 946 62.04 -52.10 28.17
CA LEU A 946 61.03 -51.68 27.20
C LEU A 946 59.78 -51.23 27.96
N ASP A 947 59.26 -50.05 27.62
CA ASP A 947 58.03 -49.47 28.17
C ASP A 947 56.89 -49.67 27.17
N ASP A 948 56.11 -50.74 27.36
CA ASP A 948 55.02 -51.21 26.50
C ASP A 948 53.63 -51.13 27.16
N ALA A 949 53.47 -50.24 28.16
CA ALA A 949 52.27 -50.16 28.99
C ALA A 949 51.06 -49.44 28.34
N ASP A 950 51.27 -48.59 27.32
CA ASP A 950 50.20 -47.84 26.66
C ASP A 950 49.60 -48.66 25.50
N PRO A 951 48.26 -48.73 25.34
CA PRO A 951 47.63 -49.38 24.20
C PRO A 951 47.95 -48.73 22.85
N ASP A 952 48.44 -47.49 22.83
CA ASP A 952 48.97 -46.82 21.65
C ASP A 952 50.45 -47.18 21.41
N VAL A 953 50.70 -47.97 20.36
CA VAL A 953 52.04 -48.44 19.98
C VAL A 953 52.98 -47.28 19.69
N ALA A 954 52.46 -46.12 19.25
CA ALA A 954 53.28 -44.94 18.97
C ALA A 954 53.99 -44.36 20.20
N LYS A 955 53.56 -44.73 21.42
CA LYS A 955 54.13 -44.21 22.68
C LYS A 955 55.14 -45.15 23.34
N TRP A 956 55.39 -46.34 22.78
CA TRP A 956 56.33 -47.30 23.34
C TRP A 956 57.78 -46.79 23.28
N GLY A 957 58.62 -47.15 24.25
CA GLY A 957 59.99 -46.61 24.33
C GLY A 957 60.99 -47.43 25.15
N ILE A 958 62.30 -47.17 24.96
CA ILE A 958 63.38 -47.80 25.74
C ILE A 958 63.82 -46.90 26.90
N GLN A 959 63.79 -47.43 28.12
CA GLN A 959 64.30 -46.78 29.33
C GLN A 959 65.66 -47.34 29.73
N ARG A 960 66.66 -46.45 29.93
CA ARG A 960 67.98 -46.80 30.46
C ARG A 960 68.04 -46.45 31.94
N ARG A 961 68.45 -47.39 32.80
CA ARG A 961 68.61 -47.20 34.24
C ARG A 961 70.02 -47.53 34.67
N ALA A 962 70.60 -46.74 35.58
CA ALA A 962 71.96 -46.95 36.05
C ALA A 962 72.15 -46.56 37.52
N GLN A 963 73.14 -47.18 38.15
CA GLN A 963 73.62 -46.94 39.51
C GLN A 963 75.15 -46.78 39.46
N PHE A 964 75.63 -45.54 39.57
CA PHE A 964 77.06 -45.20 39.53
C PHE A 964 77.76 -45.26 40.90
N ARG A 965 76.99 -45.21 42.00
CA ARG A 965 77.52 -45.24 43.38
C ARG A 965 76.83 -46.35 44.18
N LYS A 966 77.60 -47.03 45.04
CA LYS A 966 77.11 -48.14 45.87
C LYS A 966 75.93 -47.76 46.79
N ASN A 967 75.78 -46.47 47.14
CA ASN A 967 74.76 -45.99 48.09
C ASN A 967 73.51 -45.36 47.42
N THR A 968 73.45 -45.27 46.09
CA THR A 968 72.29 -44.71 45.37
C THR A 968 71.41 -45.81 44.79
N LYS A 969 70.09 -45.60 44.68
CA LYS A 969 69.20 -46.56 43.99
C LYS A 969 69.41 -46.50 42.48
N LEU A 970 69.01 -47.57 41.77
CA LEU A 970 68.96 -47.59 40.32
C LEU A 970 67.97 -46.50 39.85
N SER A 971 68.42 -45.57 39.02
CA SER A 971 67.61 -44.42 38.57
C SER A 971 67.56 -44.38 37.04
N THR A 972 66.43 -43.94 36.50
CA THR A 972 66.29 -43.70 35.06
C THR A 972 67.22 -42.57 34.65
N MET A 973 67.98 -42.77 33.58
CA MET A 973 68.91 -41.78 33.06
C MET A 973 68.13 -40.68 32.33
N THR A 974 67.64 -39.68 33.05
CA THR A 974 66.97 -38.49 32.49
C THR A 974 67.96 -37.33 32.35
N ALA A 975 67.65 -36.39 31.45
CA ALA A 975 68.52 -35.26 31.12
C ALA A 975 68.78 -34.32 32.31
N GLU A 976 67.99 -34.40 33.38
CA GLU A 976 67.96 -33.41 34.47
C GLU A 976 68.72 -33.85 35.73
N GLU A 977 68.88 -35.16 35.98
CA GLU A 977 69.27 -35.65 37.33
C GLU A 977 70.74 -36.10 37.52
N GLN A 978 71.52 -36.28 36.45
CA GLN A 978 72.88 -36.86 36.54
C GLN A 978 74.03 -35.93 36.08
N SER A 979 75.25 -36.17 36.57
CA SER A 979 76.48 -35.46 36.15
C SER A 979 76.79 -35.71 34.66
N GLY A 980 77.31 -34.70 33.95
CA GLY A 980 77.63 -34.81 32.51
C GLY A 980 78.60 -35.96 32.17
N GLY A 981 79.52 -36.30 33.09
CA GLY A 981 80.43 -37.44 32.92
C GLY A 981 79.75 -38.80 33.07
N GLU A 982 78.85 -38.96 34.06
CA GLU A 982 78.10 -40.20 34.30
C GLU A 982 77.10 -40.48 33.17
N LYS A 983 76.44 -39.43 32.67
CA LYS A 983 75.57 -39.47 31.47
C LYS A 983 76.32 -39.97 30.24
N SER A 984 77.52 -39.46 30.02
CA SER A 984 78.37 -39.86 28.89
C SER A 984 78.77 -41.32 28.98
N VAL A 985 79.18 -41.79 30.18
CA VAL A 985 79.54 -43.20 30.40
C VAL A 985 78.37 -44.14 30.13
N GLY A 986 77.18 -43.87 30.67
CA GLY A 986 76.04 -44.76 30.45
C GLY A 986 75.52 -44.75 29.01
N THR A 987 75.60 -43.61 28.33
CA THR A 987 75.28 -43.51 26.90
C THR A 987 76.27 -44.29 26.04
N ILE A 988 77.56 -44.20 26.34
CA ILE A 988 78.62 -44.94 25.64
C ILE A 988 78.47 -46.45 25.86
N MET A 989 78.20 -46.89 27.08
CA MET A 989 77.99 -48.31 27.37
C MET A 989 76.77 -48.89 26.64
N TYR A 990 75.70 -48.09 26.51
CA TYR A 990 74.53 -48.46 25.72
C TYR A 990 74.88 -48.57 24.23
N LEU A 991 75.60 -47.59 23.69
CA LEU A 991 76.10 -47.65 22.31
C LEU A 991 77.02 -48.85 22.08
N MET A 992 77.88 -49.18 23.04
CA MET A 992 78.74 -50.36 22.97
C MET A 992 77.90 -51.66 22.99
N ALA A 993 76.83 -51.72 23.79
CA ALA A 993 75.95 -52.88 23.88
C ALA A 993 75.13 -53.08 22.59
N LEU A 994 74.67 -51.98 21.99
CA LEU A 994 74.10 -52.00 20.64
C LEU A 994 75.14 -52.45 19.61
N GLN A 995 76.34 -51.87 19.67
CA GLN A 995 77.45 -52.21 18.80
C GLN A 995 77.77 -53.72 18.83
N SER A 996 77.71 -54.40 19.98
CA SER A 996 77.93 -55.86 20.01
C SER A 996 76.91 -56.68 19.22
N LEU A 997 75.71 -56.15 18.98
CA LEU A 997 74.66 -56.83 18.20
C LEU A 997 74.69 -56.45 16.72
N THR A 998 75.30 -55.31 16.37
CA THR A 998 75.44 -54.86 14.96
C THR A 998 76.61 -55.52 14.24
N LYS A 999 76.33 -56.10 13.06
CA LYS A 999 77.36 -56.57 12.12
C LYS A 999 77.78 -55.42 11.20
N CYS A 1000 78.96 -54.87 11.45
CA CYS A 1000 79.56 -53.84 10.61
C CYS A 1000 81.05 -54.15 10.40
N PRO A 1001 81.64 -53.86 9.23
CA PRO A 1001 83.02 -54.22 8.91
C PRO A 1001 84.05 -53.31 9.59
N PHE A 1002 83.68 -52.06 9.86
CA PHE A 1002 84.47 -51.13 10.65
C PHE A 1002 83.59 -50.19 11.47
N ARG A 1003 84.15 -49.62 12.55
CA ARG A 1003 83.51 -48.62 13.41
C ARG A 1003 84.38 -47.39 13.51
N VAL A 1004 83.77 -46.20 13.46
CA VAL A 1004 84.49 -44.92 13.63
C VAL A 1004 83.88 -44.18 14.80
N VAL A 1005 84.74 -43.78 15.73
CA VAL A 1005 84.37 -43.11 16.96
C VAL A 1005 85.29 -41.90 17.16
N ASP A 1006 84.73 -40.70 17.02
CA ASP A 1006 85.46 -39.43 17.16
C ASP A 1006 85.15 -38.76 18.49
N GLU A 1007 86.21 -38.42 19.24
CA GLU A 1007 86.17 -37.67 20.50
C GLU A 1007 85.19 -38.20 21.56
N ILE A 1008 84.93 -39.51 21.60
CA ILE A 1008 84.06 -40.16 22.60
C ILE A 1008 84.48 -39.89 24.05
N ASN A 1009 85.72 -39.47 24.27
CA ASN A 1009 86.28 -39.12 25.57
C ASN A 1009 86.13 -37.64 25.98
N GLN A 1010 85.42 -36.83 25.19
CA GLN A 1010 85.15 -35.44 25.53
C GLN A 1010 84.07 -35.36 26.63
N GLY A 1011 84.38 -34.69 27.75
CA GLY A 1011 83.44 -34.55 28.89
C GLY A 1011 83.54 -35.64 29.98
N MET A 1012 84.40 -36.64 29.82
CA MET A 1012 84.72 -37.64 30.86
C MET A 1012 85.96 -37.24 31.67
N ASP A 1013 86.00 -37.71 32.93
CA ASP A 1013 87.19 -37.64 33.77
C ASP A 1013 88.20 -38.75 33.42
N VAL A 1014 89.46 -38.56 33.81
CA VAL A 1014 90.57 -39.48 33.46
C VAL A 1014 90.31 -40.92 33.93
N TYR A 1015 89.55 -41.08 35.04
CA TYR A 1015 89.21 -42.38 35.60
C TYR A 1015 88.22 -43.16 34.72
N ASN A 1016 87.08 -42.56 34.35
CA ASN A 1016 86.10 -43.22 33.49
C ASN A 1016 86.63 -43.39 32.06
N GLU A 1017 87.37 -42.40 31.57
CA GLU A 1017 88.03 -42.44 30.26
C GLU A 1017 88.95 -43.66 30.10
N ARG A 1018 89.74 -43.99 31.14
CA ARG A 1018 90.61 -45.18 31.15
C ARG A 1018 89.82 -46.48 31.09
N LYS A 1019 88.70 -46.58 31.80
CA LYS A 1019 87.88 -47.81 31.83
C LYS A 1019 87.14 -48.02 30.53
N VAL A 1020 86.56 -46.96 29.96
CA VAL A 1020 85.94 -47.00 28.63
C VAL A 1020 86.98 -47.42 27.58
N PHE A 1021 88.19 -46.85 27.61
CA PHE A 1021 89.27 -47.23 26.70
C PHE A 1021 89.68 -48.71 26.86
N GLN A 1022 89.83 -49.20 28.10
CA GLN A 1022 90.15 -50.61 28.36
C GLN A 1022 89.08 -51.55 27.80
N ARG A 1023 87.79 -51.22 27.97
CA ARG A 1023 86.70 -52.04 27.43
C ARG A 1023 86.64 -51.97 25.90
N ILE A 1024 86.83 -50.80 25.28
CA ILE A 1024 86.95 -50.68 23.81
C ILE A 1024 88.11 -51.55 23.30
N THR A 1025 89.27 -51.49 23.96
CA THR A 1025 90.43 -52.32 23.59
C THR A 1025 90.10 -53.81 23.71
N LYS A 1026 89.43 -54.23 24.79
CA LYS A 1026 88.98 -55.62 24.99
C LYS A 1026 87.96 -56.08 23.96
N SER A 1027 87.09 -55.18 23.49
CA SER A 1027 86.04 -55.48 22.50
C SER A 1027 86.52 -55.37 21.05
N ALA A 1028 87.62 -54.68 20.78
CA ALA A 1028 88.14 -54.43 19.42
C ALA A 1028 89.41 -55.23 19.08
N CYS A 1029 90.03 -55.90 20.06
CA CYS A 1029 91.23 -56.71 19.86
C CYS A 1029 90.89 -58.22 20.01
N GLY A 1030 91.22 -59.03 19.00
CA GLY A 1030 90.87 -60.46 18.89
C GLY A 1030 90.77 -60.89 17.43
N SER A 1031 90.81 -62.20 17.13
CA SER A 1031 90.72 -62.69 15.74
C SER A 1031 89.31 -62.51 15.17
N LYS A 1032 89.20 -62.06 13.90
CA LYS A 1032 87.93 -61.87 13.15
C LYS A 1032 86.96 -60.81 13.71
N LEU A 1033 87.46 -59.85 14.50
CA LEU A 1033 86.69 -58.69 14.93
C LEU A 1033 86.79 -57.54 13.90
N PRO A 1034 85.76 -56.68 13.80
CA PRO A 1034 85.74 -55.58 12.85
C PRO A 1034 86.78 -54.51 13.18
N GLN A 1035 87.18 -53.75 12.16
CA GLN A 1035 88.17 -52.69 12.30
C GLN A 1035 87.60 -51.52 13.15
N TYR A 1036 88.37 -50.97 14.08
CA TYR A 1036 87.86 -49.94 14.99
C TYR A 1036 88.73 -48.69 14.92
N PHE A 1037 88.17 -47.54 14.57
CA PHE A 1037 88.85 -46.25 14.55
C PHE A 1037 88.44 -45.45 15.78
N LEU A 1038 89.39 -45.24 16.69
CA LEU A 1038 89.23 -44.37 17.84
C LEU A 1038 90.06 -43.12 17.63
N ILE A 1039 89.41 -41.96 17.60
CA ILE A 1039 90.05 -40.69 17.31
C ILE A 1039 89.97 -39.83 18.54
N THR A 1040 91.12 -39.36 19.02
CA THR A 1040 91.15 -38.61 20.28
C THR A 1040 92.25 -37.54 20.33
N PRO A 1041 91.97 -36.38 20.94
CA PRO A 1041 92.98 -35.34 21.12
C PRO A 1041 93.94 -35.60 22.29
N LYS A 1042 93.57 -36.48 23.23
CA LYS A 1042 94.31 -36.72 24.48
C LYS A 1042 95.14 -38.00 24.38
N LEU A 1043 96.44 -37.90 24.64
CA LEU A 1043 97.28 -39.07 24.88
C LEU A 1043 97.20 -39.45 26.36
N ILE A 1044 96.47 -40.51 26.69
CA ILE A 1044 96.40 -41.01 28.07
C ILE A 1044 97.69 -41.80 28.36
N THR A 1045 98.49 -41.32 29.31
CA THR A 1045 99.71 -42.00 29.74
C THR A 1045 99.40 -43.20 30.65
N GLY A 1046 100.16 -44.29 30.52
CA GLY A 1046 100.01 -45.50 31.35
C GLY A 1046 98.83 -46.40 30.96
N LEU A 1047 98.41 -46.37 29.70
CA LEU A 1047 97.47 -47.34 29.13
C LEU A 1047 98.18 -48.64 28.71
N THR A 1048 97.48 -49.76 28.85
CA THR A 1048 97.88 -51.05 28.29
C THR A 1048 97.35 -51.15 26.85
N TYR A 1049 98.26 -51.11 25.88
CA TYR A 1049 97.93 -51.30 24.46
C TYR A 1049 98.07 -52.77 24.07
N HIS A 1050 97.13 -53.27 23.28
CA HIS A 1050 97.23 -54.60 22.68
C HIS A 1050 98.20 -54.57 21.48
N ARG A 1051 98.81 -55.70 21.10
CA ARG A 1051 99.74 -55.76 19.95
C ARG A 1051 99.05 -55.36 18.64
N ASP A 1052 97.77 -55.66 18.50
CA ASP A 1052 96.97 -55.35 17.32
C ASP A 1052 96.54 -53.88 17.24
N THR A 1053 96.94 -53.04 18.21
CA THR A 1053 96.63 -51.61 18.21
C THR A 1053 97.61 -50.86 17.33
N LYS A 1054 97.13 -50.29 16.22
CA LYS A 1054 97.90 -49.38 15.37
C LYS A 1054 97.68 -47.94 15.82
N VAL A 1055 98.75 -47.27 16.22
CA VAL A 1055 98.71 -45.87 16.64
C VAL A 1055 99.15 -44.96 15.49
N MET A 1056 98.31 -44.01 15.13
CA MET A 1056 98.55 -43.03 14.07
C MET A 1056 98.59 -41.64 14.67
N VAL A 1057 99.70 -40.92 14.49
CA VAL A 1057 99.88 -39.57 15.06
C VAL A 1057 99.88 -38.54 13.94
N ILE A 1058 98.90 -37.63 13.97
CA ILE A 1058 98.76 -36.55 12.99
C ILE A 1058 99.52 -35.32 13.49
N LEU A 1059 100.57 -34.96 12.76
CA LEU A 1059 101.40 -33.79 13.00
C LEU A 1059 101.27 -32.80 11.84
N ASN A 1060 100.08 -32.24 11.65
CA ASN A 1060 99.83 -31.21 10.64
C ASN A 1060 99.97 -29.81 11.28
N GLY A 1061 100.84 -28.97 10.73
CA GLY A 1061 101.03 -27.60 11.22
C GLY A 1061 102.12 -26.82 10.46
N PRO A 1062 102.09 -25.48 10.50
CA PRO A 1062 102.97 -24.61 9.70
C PRO A 1062 104.47 -24.71 10.04
N TYR A 1063 104.81 -25.34 11.16
CA TYR A 1063 106.19 -25.50 11.63
C TYR A 1063 106.78 -26.90 11.38
N ASN A 1064 106.05 -27.79 10.70
CA ASN A 1064 106.48 -29.17 10.47
C ASN A 1064 106.89 -29.39 9.00
N ASN A 1065 108.17 -29.13 8.68
CA ASN A 1065 108.76 -29.29 7.33
C ASN A 1065 109.31 -30.71 7.05
N ILE A 1066 108.94 -31.68 7.87
CA ILE A 1066 109.46 -33.05 7.74
C ILE A 1066 108.71 -33.72 6.59
N ARG A 1067 109.44 -34.05 5.51
CA ARG A 1067 108.91 -34.94 4.47
C ARG A 1067 108.79 -36.34 5.06
N GLN A 1068 107.63 -36.97 4.91
CA GLN A 1068 107.37 -38.32 5.45
C GLN A 1068 108.38 -39.36 4.94
N GLU A 1069 108.84 -39.21 3.70
CA GLU A 1069 109.88 -40.01 3.05
C GLU A 1069 111.24 -39.97 3.78
N LEU A 1070 111.51 -38.89 4.53
CA LEU A 1070 112.76 -38.66 5.26
C LEU A 1070 112.63 -38.99 6.75
N TRP A 1071 111.44 -39.39 7.21
CA TRP A 1071 111.18 -39.70 8.61
C TRP A 1071 111.42 -41.18 8.92
N ASP A 1072 112.37 -41.45 9.82
CA ASP A 1072 112.67 -42.79 10.33
C ASP A 1072 112.15 -42.93 11.77
N PRO A 1073 111.02 -43.63 11.99
CA PRO A 1073 110.43 -43.83 13.31
C PRO A 1073 111.36 -44.57 14.27
N ASP A 1074 112.12 -45.56 13.78
CA ASP A 1074 113.00 -46.36 14.61
C ASP A 1074 114.19 -45.54 15.11
N ARG A 1075 114.74 -44.69 14.24
CA ARG A 1075 115.77 -43.71 14.64
C ARG A 1075 115.22 -42.66 15.62
N PHE A 1076 113.99 -42.20 15.43
CA PHE A 1076 113.33 -41.27 16.35
C PHE A 1076 113.10 -41.91 17.73
N ILE A 1077 112.57 -43.14 17.78
CA ILE A 1077 112.36 -43.91 19.01
C ILE A 1077 113.69 -44.21 19.68
N ALA A 1078 114.73 -44.58 18.92
CA ALA A 1078 116.08 -44.81 19.44
C ALA A 1078 116.69 -43.54 20.06
N CYS A 1079 116.56 -42.39 19.40
CA CYS A 1079 116.98 -41.09 19.96
C CYS A 1079 116.19 -40.72 21.20
N GLY A 1080 114.87 -40.96 21.22
CA GLY A 1080 114.00 -40.73 22.38
C GLY A 1080 114.35 -41.63 23.57
N LYS A 1081 114.68 -42.91 23.32
CA LYS A 1081 115.18 -43.85 24.33
C LYS A 1081 116.58 -43.47 24.84
N GLN A 1082 117.46 -42.95 23.98
CA GLN A 1082 118.77 -42.39 24.40
C GLN A 1082 118.62 -41.09 25.22
N GLY A 1083 117.68 -40.22 24.86
CA GLY A 1083 117.34 -39.01 25.61
C GLY A 1083 116.71 -39.29 26.98
N LYS A 1084 115.90 -40.36 27.11
CA LYS A 1084 115.40 -40.83 28.42
C LYS A 1084 116.48 -41.51 29.28
N ARG A 1085 117.52 -42.09 28.67
CA ARG A 1085 118.67 -42.68 29.39
C ARG A 1085 119.69 -41.64 29.88
N LYS A 1086 119.79 -40.48 29.22
CA LYS A 1086 120.56 -39.33 29.70
C LYS A 1086 119.62 -38.37 30.45
N GLY A 1087 119.25 -38.73 31.69
CA GLY A 1087 118.40 -37.90 32.53
C GLY A 1087 118.92 -36.46 32.62
N GLY A 1088 118.11 -35.48 32.25
CA GLY A 1088 118.51 -34.08 32.35
C GLY A 1088 117.65 -33.13 31.54
N VAL A 1089 117.08 -32.17 32.25
CA VAL A 1089 116.42 -30.94 31.77
C VAL A 1089 117.13 -30.38 30.53
N VAL A 1090 116.42 -30.29 29.40
CA VAL A 1090 116.96 -29.71 28.16
C VAL A 1090 116.97 -28.19 28.27
N ASN A 1091 118.13 -27.64 28.68
CA ASN A 1091 118.45 -26.22 28.59
C ASN A 1091 118.64 -25.77 27.12
N GLY A 1092 118.24 -24.51 26.85
CA GLY A 1092 117.88 -23.96 25.53
C GLY A 1092 118.94 -23.82 24.45
N SER A 1093 120.16 -24.34 24.61
CA SER A 1093 121.22 -24.21 23.59
C SER A 1093 121.26 -25.34 22.55
N VAL A 1094 120.61 -26.48 22.80
CA VAL A 1094 120.53 -27.61 21.84
C VAL A 1094 119.34 -27.48 20.86
N LYS A 1095 118.38 -26.59 21.14
CA LYS A 1095 117.22 -26.31 20.27
C LYS A 1095 117.59 -25.78 18.88
N LYS A 1096 118.81 -25.24 18.69
CA LYS A 1096 119.28 -24.75 17.38
C LYS A 1096 119.89 -25.82 16.47
N ARG A 1097 120.23 -27.01 16.98
CA ARG A 1097 120.84 -28.09 16.17
C ARG A 1097 119.90 -29.25 15.81
N MET A 1098 118.69 -29.28 16.39
CA MET A 1098 117.62 -30.24 16.04
C MET A 1098 116.57 -29.67 15.08
N ARG A 1099 116.77 -28.45 14.56
CA ARG A 1099 115.89 -27.79 13.57
C ARG A 1099 116.38 -27.95 12.12
N ALA A 1100 117.41 -28.74 11.89
CA ALA A 1100 117.88 -29.12 10.55
C ALA A 1100 117.54 -30.59 10.29
#